data_AF-A0A958C279-F1
#
_entry.id   AF-A0A958C279-F1
#
_cell.length_a   1.000
_cell.length_b   1.000
_cell.length_c   1.000
_cell.angle_alpha   90.00
_cell.angle_beta   90.00
_cell.angle_gamma   90.00
#
_symmetry.space_group_name_H-M   'P 1'
#
loop_
_entity.id
_entity.type
_entity.pdbx_description
1 polymer ?
#
loop_
_entity_poly.entity_id
_entity_poly.type
_entity_poly.pdbx_seq_one_letter_code
_entity_poly.pdbx_strand_id
1 'polypeptide(L)'
;DGVPVSRYTIGTLDELNALPISDQAKARISTALTANPDLNVLVPAAMVTLPGGDAPTIGWLQIDSNTLEMTDVMENGLHMAVSYAVLGKFAQKVGSLIGGFGAGFIATTMGFWGSFFDAVPFGPADIGSVLSQAKQVAAEKGKEAEKVCKGKADKKWCKAGVNAGVAAGNAALAKADPPLPEMQLNLPFDVTYPTTSASAVVNQTANLAGDSVAVNVTTPLVGVHRDVTEGWSSVAANSFTFDTLTVGSADVYQGLTLLGSGTVAAAPAATAAPAVATTDGSTIAVSSSTSGTLSLHGAALPELTAGSNRLAYSAMLSSGSQHELALRGAVVSVGGVDYTGDLRLVTGDAVSLAGSGATAAPSFAGNLTTSASSSGFTVADASGTVTVGGNPVLAASGFALADAAGSASVTGAAGTDDTFVFNGTADFYRLGLSSNASGTPAGGSVNFSAGVDANVSDAYTMTVYAPTGWDVSIDSAGQVTAQSPLDAAAGAHEIVVFAQPAGAPDLAVSAVHVVTVSPVDGVELDVFVDPTFTVPWGQVVPGVYDLAVNDGRMQLTGASFAVDLTNTSSISRTYDVTVSGLPAGWSILGSEPGATNLSVPLRAGQKVQLGLHILPTMTTLPAIGTNYPFTVVATAQDNGALTASDSDSWSVPAVPFPFVQVS
;
A
#
# COMPACT_ATOMS: atom_id res chain seq x y z
N ASP A 1 15.44 35.76 15.86
CA ASP A 1 14.80 34.63 16.54
C ASP A 1 13.78 34.02 15.61
N GLY A 2 13.94 32.75 15.25
CA GLY A 2 13.03 32.07 14.32
C GLY A 2 11.78 31.60 15.06
N VAL A 3 10.61 31.76 14.45
CA VAL A 3 9.36 31.16 14.95
C VAL A 3 9.35 29.69 14.49
N PRO A 4 9.22 28.71 15.40
CA PRO A 4 9.09 27.30 15.03
C PRO A 4 7.87 27.09 14.11
N VAL A 5 7.95 26.17 13.17
CA VAL A 5 6.86 25.80 12.26
C VAL A 5 6.51 24.33 12.50
N SER A 6 5.21 24.05 12.58
CA SER A 6 4.65 22.71 12.77
C SER A 6 3.88 22.28 11.52
N ARG A 7 3.92 20.98 11.19
CA ARG A 7 3.19 20.37 10.06
C ARG A 7 1.96 19.64 10.58
N TYR A 8 0.81 19.85 9.92
CA TYR A 8 -0.45 19.19 10.24
C TYR A 8 -1.05 18.48 9.02
N THR A 9 -1.72 17.36 9.30
CA THR A 9 -2.51 16.53 8.38
C THR A 9 -3.85 16.19 9.04
N ILE A 10 -4.77 15.53 8.32
CA ILE A 10 -6.04 15.04 8.89
C ILE A 10 -5.83 14.19 10.16
N GLY A 11 -4.72 13.43 10.23
CA GLY A 11 -4.40 12.54 11.36
C GLY A 11 -3.83 13.26 12.60
N THR A 12 -3.58 14.57 12.55
CA THR A 12 -2.93 15.33 13.63
C THR A 12 -3.77 16.53 14.10
N LEU A 13 -5.10 16.49 13.91
CA LEU A 13 -5.99 17.60 14.31
C LEU A 13 -5.99 17.86 15.82
N ASP A 14 -5.73 16.84 16.64
CA ASP A 14 -5.62 17.00 18.10
C ASP A 14 -4.42 17.87 18.50
N GLU A 15 -3.33 17.80 17.75
CA GLU A 15 -2.14 18.62 17.98
C GLU A 15 -2.36 20.09 17.59
N LEU A 16 -3.20 20.36 16.59
CA LEU A 16 -3.59 21.70 16.18
C LEU A 16 -4.36 22.42 17.30
N ASN A 17 -5.20 21.69 18.04
CA ASN A 17 -5.95 22.24 19.16
C ASN A 17 -5.04 22.74 20.30
N ALA A 18 -3.86 22.14 20.46
CA ALA A 18 -2.88 22.51 21.48
C ALA A 18 -2.08 23.79 21.14
N LEU A 19 -2.14 24.30 19.91
CA LEU A 19 -1.39 25.49 19.53
C LEU A 19 -1.96 26.77 20.18
N PRO A 20 -1.09 27.70 20.62
CA PRO A 20 -1.48 29.02 21.12
C PRO A 20 -1.79 29.98 19.96
N ILE A 21 -2.70 29.58 19.08
CA ILE A 21 -3.22 30.34 17.94
C ILE A 21 -4.73 30.54 18.11
N SER A 22 -5.32 31.47 17.37
CA SER A 22 -6.75 31.77 17.54
C SER A 22 -7.66 30.61 17.12
N ASP A 23 -8.84 30.55 17.73
CA ASP A 23 -9.87 29.56 17.38
C ASP A 23 -10.33 29.68 15.93
N GLN A 24 -10.31 30.90 15.38
CA GLN A 24 -10.61 31.15 13.97
C GLN A 24 -9.57 30.51 13.05
N ALA A 25 -8.27 30.60 13.37
CA ALA A 25 -7.23 29.93 12.60
C ALA A 25 -7.37 28.40 12.68
N LYS A 26 -7.60 27.87 13.89
CA LYS A 26 -7.84 26.42 14.11
C LYS A 26 -9.03 25.92 13.28
N ALA A 27 -10.16 26.60 13.35
CA ALA A 27 -11.37 26.22 12.62
C ALA A 27 -11.14 26.18 11.09
N ARG A 28 -10.40 27.16 10.54
CA ARG A 28 -10.09 27.20 9.09
C ARG A 28 -9.13 26.10 8.67
N ILE A 29 -8.09 25.83 9.45
CA ILE A 29 -7.14 24.76 9.18
C ILE A 29 -7.84 23.39 9.23
N SER A 30 -8.67 23.15 10.27
CA SER A 30 -9.46 21.92 10.38
C SER A 30 -10.43 21.75 9.22
N THR A 31 -11.11 22.82 8.81
CA THR A 31 -12.03 22.81 7.66
C THR A 31 -11.29 22.44 6.37
N ALA A 32 -10.11 23.03 6.12
CA ALA A 32 -9.30 22.73 4.94
C ALA A 32 -8.82 21.28 4.93
N LEU A 33 -8.27 20.78 6.04
CA LEU A 33 -7.82 19.39 6.17
C LEU A 33 -8.96 18.38 6.03
N THR A 34 -10.17 18.71 6.50
CA THR A 34 -11.36 17.86 6.35
C THR A 34 -11.88 17.84 4.92
N ALA A 35 -11.84 18.98 4.22
CA ALA A 35 -12.30 19.09 2.83
C ALA A 35 -11.34 18.44 1.83
N ASN A 36 -10.04 18.41 2.14
CA ASN A 36 -9.02 17.76 1.32
C ASN A 36 -7.99 17.03 2.23
N PRO A 37 -8.14 15.69 2.40
CA PRO A 37 -7.25 14.87 3.21
C PRO A 37 -5.78 14.88 2.77
N ASP A 38 -5.51 15.24 1.51
CA ASP A 38 -4.16 15.24 0.91
C ASP A 38 -3.40 16.56 1.14
N LEU A 39 -4.00 17.52 1.86
CA LEU A 39 -3.35 18.77 2.25
C LEU A 39 -2.35 18.58 3.39
N ASN A 40 -1.19 19.21 3.24
CA ASN A 40 -0.21 19.42 4.28
C ASN A 40 -0.23 20.88 4.70
N VAL A 41 -0.51 21.16 5.98
CA VAL A 41 -0.61 22.53 6.47
C VAL A 41 0.58 22.87 7.36
N LEU A 42 1.34 23.90 7.00
CA LEU A 42 2.50 24.41 7.76
C LEU A 42 2.12 25.67 8.51
N VAL A 43 2.10 25.59 9.84
CA VAL A 43 1.59 26.65 10.74
C VAL A 43 2.70 27.10 11.68
N PRO A 44 2.92 28.40 11.89
CA PRO A 44 3.76 28.91 12.97
C PRO A 44 3.27 28.42 14.34
N ALA A 45 4.19 28.06 15.23
CA ALA A 45 3.87 27.53 16.56
C ALA A 45 3.22 28.57 17.50
N ALA A 46 3.17 29.84 17.12
CA ALA A 46 2.50 30.92 17.86
C ALA A 46 2.09 32.06 16.92
N MET A 47 1.14 32.88 17.38
CA MET A 47 0.76 34.14 16.74
C MET A 47 1.97 35.08 16.60
N VAL A 48 2.03 35.85 15.52
CA VAL A 48 3.11 36.79 15.22
C VAL A 48 2.54 38.20 15.10
N THR A 49 3.14 39.16 15.80
CA THR A 49 2.84 40.58 15.59
C THR A 49 3.62 41.09 14.39
N LEU A 50 2.90 41.46 13.32
CA LEU A 50 3.51 42.05 12.14
C LEU A 50 3.99 43.48 12.45
N PRO A 51 5.11 43.95 11.88
CA PRO A 51 5.53 45.34 12.03
C PRO A 51 4.43 46.30 11.55
N GLY A 52 3.92 47.14 12.45
CA GLY A 52 2.82 48.07 12.16
C GLY A 52 1.41 47.49 12.36
N GLY A 53 1.28 46.26 12.83
CA GLY A 53 0.01 45.69 13.28
C GLY A 53 -0.20 45.92 14.78
N ASP A 54 -1.40 46.36 15.15
CA ASP A 54 -1.79 46.59 16.55
C ASP A 54 -2.18 45.29 17.28
N ALA A 55 -2.32 44.19 16.54
CA ALA A 55 -2.69 42.87 17.06
C ALA A 55 -1.81 41.76 16.48
N PRO A 56 -1.47 40.71 17.26
CA PRO A 56 -0.90 39.48 16.73
C PRO A 56 -1.85 38.83 15.72
N THR A 57 -1.31 38.26 14.66
CA THR A 57 -2.06 37.47 13.67
C THR A 57 -1.29 36.20 13.31
N ILE A 58 -1.86 35.34 12.48
CA ILE A 58 -1.17 34.17 11.94
C ILE A 58 -1.54 33.93 10.48
N GLY A 59 -0.55 33.45 9.72
CA GLY A 59 -0.74 32.88 8.39
C GLY A 59 -0.08 31.51 8.32
N TRP A 60 -0.57 30.66 7.43
CA TRP A 60 -0.07 29.30 7.21
C TRP A 60 0.02 29.00 5.70
N LEU A 61 0.75 27.94 5.37
CA LEU A 61 0.83 27.41 4.01
C LEU A 61 0.03 26.11 3.94
N GLN A 62 -0.76 25.96 2.89
CA GLN A 62 -1.43 24.71 2.53
C GLN A 62 -0.73 24.16 1.29
N ILE A 63 -0.37 22.89 1.31
CA ILE A 63 0.34 22.21 0.21
C ILE A 63 -0.45 20.96 -0.13
N ASP A 64 -1.05 20.92 -1.31
CA ASP A 64 -1.69 19.71 -1.82
C ASP A 64 -0.61 18.71 -2.27
N SER A 65 -0.58 17.52 -1.67
CA SER A 65 0.46 16.53 -1.98
C SER A 65 0.28 15.83 -3.32
N ASN A 66 -0.92 15.89 -3.92
CA ASN A 66 -1.19 15.32 -5.24
C ASN A 66 -0.80 16.30 -6.36
N THR A 67 -1.14 17.58 -6.19
CA THR A 67 -0.92 18.60 -7.25
C THR A 67 0.33 19.45 -7.03
N LEU A 68 0.88 19.44 -5.82
CA LEU A 68 1.93 20.34 -5.34
C LEU A 68 1.53 21.83 -5.37
N GLU A 69 0.23 22.12 -5.50
CA GLU A 69 -0.28 23.48 -5.38
C GLU A 69 -0.08 24.01 -3.96
N MET A 70 0.40 25.24 -3.86
CA MET A 70 0.65 25.91 -2.60
C MET A 70 -0.25 27.13 -2.45
N THR A 71 -0.98 27.19 -1.35
CA THR A 71 -1.89 28.29 -1.03
C THR A 71 -1.50 28.90 0.31
N ASP A 72 -1.19 30.20 0.34
CA ASP A 72 -1.00 30.94 1.57
C ASP A 72 -2.34 31.49 2.07
N VAL A 73 -2.60 31.35 3.37
CA VAL A 73 -3.86 31.77 3.98
C VAL A 73 -3.57 32.48 5.30
N MET A 74 -4.27 33.59 5.53
CA MET A 74 -4.26 34.31 6.80
C MET A 74 -5.47 33.95 7.65
N GLU A 75 -5.39 34.20 8.95
CA GLU A 75 -6.47 34.04 9.92
C GLU A 75 -7.81 34.69 9.49
N ASN A 76 -7.75 35.85 8.83
CA ASN A 76 -8.93 36.55 8.31
C ASN A 76 -9.49 35.94 7.00
N GLY A 77 -8.91 34.86 6.50
CA GLY A 77 -9.33 34.18 5.27
C GLY A 77 -8.86 34.84 3.98
N LEU A 78 -8.03 35.89 4.05
CA LEU A 78 -7.43 36.49 2.86
C LEU A 78 -6.15 35.74 2.48
N HIS A 79 -5.94 35.54 1.18
CA HIS A 79 -4.63 35.26 0.61
C HIS A 79 -3.77 36.54 0.73
N MET A 80 -2.46 36.43 1.02
CA MET A 80 -1.61 37.58 1.33
C MET A 80 -1.32 38.47 0.11
N ALA A 81 -2.28 39.31 -0.27
CA ALA A 81 -2.12 40.27 -1.36
C ALA A 81 -1.46 41.60 -0.93
N VAL A 82 -1.29 41.88 0.38
CA VAL A 82 -0.91 43.23 0.87
C VAL A 82 0.29 43.19 1.83
N SER A 83 1.53 43.06 1.29
CA SER A 83 2.78 43.65 1.83
C SER A 83 4.07 43.11 1.17
N TYR A 84 4.26 43.36 -0.13
CA TYR A 84 5.33 42.74 -0.93
C TYR A 84 6.77 43.28 -0.72
N ALA A 85 7.00 44.41 -0.05
CA ALA A 85 8.36 45.00 0.00
C ALA A 85 9.29 44.39 1.06
N VAL A 86 8.77 44.09 2.25
CA VAL A 86 9.53 43.45 3.35
C VAL A 86 9.51 41.94 3.18
N LEU A 87 8.37 41.38 2.73
CA LEU A 87 8.24 39.95 2.47
C LEU A 87 8.95 39.52 1.19
N GLY A 88 9.09 40.36 0.15
CA GLY A 88 9.87 40.01 -1.05
C GLY A 88 11.32 39.64 -0.74
N LYS A 89 11.96 40.33 0.22
CA LYS A 89 13.32 39.98 0.70
C LYS A 89 13.37 38.74 1.58
N PHE A 90 12.26 38.39 2.24
CA PHE A 90 12.14 37.18 3.06
C PHE A 90 11.81 35.97 2.17
N ALA A 91 10.81 36.08 1.31
CA ALA A 91 10.42 35.11 0.28
C ALA A 91 11.56 34.81 -0.70
N GLN A 92 12.39 35.80 -1.06
CA GLN A 92 13.59 35.53 -1.87
C GLN A 92 14.63 34.69 -1.10
N LYS A 93 14.84 34.97 0.20
CA LYS A 93 15.76 34.19 1.05
C LYS A 93 15.23 32.79 1.35
N VAL A 94 13.93 32.66 1.62
CA VAL A 94 13.24 31.39 1.85
C VAL A 94 13.18 30.59 0.56
N GLY A 95 12.85 31.21 -0.57
CA GLY A 95 12.89 30.58 -1.89
C GLY A 95 14.29 30.12 -2.28
N SER A 96 15.33 30.88 -1.97
CA SER A 96 16.72 30.42 -2.18
C SER A 96 17.17 29.37 -1.18
N LEU A 97 16.66 29.37 0.05
CA LEU A 97 16.88 28.30 1.02
C LEU A 97 16.22 27.00 0.54
N ILE A 98 14.95 27.04 0.13
CA ILE A 98 14.18 25.90 -0.39
C ILE A 98 14.78 25.41 -1.71
N GLY A 99 15.08 26.31 -2.65
CA GLY A 99 15.71 25.97 -3.92
C GLY A 99 17.14 25.42 -3.73
N GLY A 100 17.89 25.95 -2.77
CA GLY A 100 19.17 25.38 -2.35
C GLY A 100 19.01 23.99 -1.76
N PHE A 101 18.03 23.80 -0.87
CA PHE A 101 17.70 22.50 -0.27
C PHE A 101 17.34 21.47 -1.33
N GLY A 102 16.43 21.80 -2.26
CA GLY A 102 16.07 20.92 -3.36
C GLY A 102 17.27 20.56 -4.23
N ALA A 103 18.11 21.54 -4.59
CA ALA A 103 19.32 21.28 -5.38
C ALA A 103 20.32 20.37 -4.64
N GLY A 104 20.56 20.59 -3.34
CA GLY A 104 21.45 19.76 -2.54
C GLY A 104 20.92 18.34 -2.34
N PHE A 105 19.63 18.21 -2.04
CA PHE A 105 18.97 16.91 -1.87
C PHE A 105 18.95 16.11 -3.17
N ILE A 106 18.45 16.69 -4.26
CA ILE A 106 18.34 16.02 -5.58
C ILE A 106 19.73 15.67 -6.11
N ALA A 107 20.72 16.56 -6.01
CA ALA A 107 22.06 16.25 -6.50
C ALA A 107 22.70 15.08 -5.73
N THR A 108 22.49 15.01 -4.42
CA THR A 108 23.01 13.91 -3.58
C THR A 108 22.30 12.59 -3.90
N THR A 109 20.96 12.58 -3.95
CA THR A 109 20.19 11.36 -4.20
C THR A 109 20.30 10.87 -5.64
N MET A 110 20.21 11.75 -6.64
CA MET A 110 20.38 11.37 -8.05
C MET A 110 21.84 11.04 -8.38
N GLY A 111 22.81 11.66 -7.69
CA GLY A 111 24.21 11.28 -7.80
C GLY A 111 24.46 9.85 -7.33
N PHE A 112 23.85 9.46 -6.21
CA PHE A 112 23.85 8.08 -5.73
C PHE A 112 23.20 7.13 -6.75
N TRP A 113 21.93 7.38 -7.11
CA TRP A 113 21.18 6.49 -8.00
C TRP A 113 21.80 6.39 -9.40
N GLY A 114 22.26 7.50 -9.96
CA GLY A 114 22.96 7.50 -11.25
C GLY A 114 24.20 6.62 -11.22
N SER A 115 25.07 6.80 -10.22
CA SER A 115 26.27 5.97 -10.09
C SER A 115 25.97 4.50 -9.77
N PHE A 116 24.90 4.23 -9.03
CA PHE A 116 24.48 2.88 -8.72
C PHE A 116 23.94 2.16 -9.97
N PHE A 117 23.04 2.81 -10.72
CA PHE A 117 22.47 2.24 -11.95
C PHE A 117 23.46 2.18 -13.12
N ASP A 118 24.43 3.09 -13.20
CA ASP A 118 25.52 3.00 -14.19
C ASP A 118 26.39 1.76 -13.98
N ALA A 119 26.42 1.23 -12.75
CA ALA A 119 27.08 -0.02 -12.41
C ALA A 119 26.18 -1.26 -12.62
N VAL A 120 24.93 -1.09 -13.10
CA VAL A 120 24.00 -2.20 -13.38
C VAL A 120 24.01 -2.50 -14.90
N PRO A 121 24.16 -3.78 -15.31
CA PRO A 121 24.32 -4.97 -14.48
C PRO A 121 25.66 -4.94 -13.73
N PHE A 122 25.63 -5.34 -12.45
CA PHE A 122 26.85 -5.41 -11.63
C PHE A 122 27.84 -6.33 -12.34
N GLY A 123 28.98 -5.77 -12.74
CA GLY A 123 30.07 -6.54 -13.30
C GLY A 123 30.71 -7.44 -12.23
N PRO A 124 32.02 -7.75 -12.30
CA PRO A 124 32.70 -8.51 -11.25
C PRO A 124 32.85 -7.76 -9.91
N ALA A 125 32.29 -6.54 -9.80
CA ALA A 125 32.36 -5.72 -8.60
C ALA A 125 31.28 -6.16 -7.60
N ASP A 126 31.66 -6.37 -6.34
CA ASP A 126 30.70 -6.64 -5.28
C ASP A 126 29.79 -5.43 -5.03
N ILE A 127 28.54 -5.68 -4.62
CA ILE A 127 27.55 -4.63 -4.37
C ILE A 127 28.02 -3.61 -3.32
N GLY A 128 28.87 -4.03 -2.36
CA GLY A 128 29.44 -3.14 -1.35
C GLY A 128 30.37 -2.08 -1.96
N SER A 129 31.23 -2.48 -2.90
CA SER A 129 32.11 -1.58 -3.66
C SER A 129 31.31 -0.60 -4.52
N VAL A 130 30.24 -1.08 -5.17
CA VAL A 130 29.31 -0.26 -5.99
C VAL A 130 28.57 0.76 -5.12
N LEU A 131 28.05 0.34 -3.97
CA LEU A 131 27.38 1.23 -3.00
C LEU A 131 28.35 2.26 -2.41
N SER A 132 29.58 1.87 -2.11
CA SER A 132 30.63 2.77 -1.64
C SER A 132 30.96 3.83 -2.69
N GLN A 133 31.13 3.41 -3.96
CA GLN A 133 31.36 4.31 -5.08
C GLN A 133 30.18 5.26 -5.30
N ALA A 134 28.94 4.75 -5.27
CA ALA A 134 27.74 5.57 -5.40
C ALA A 134 27.62 6.61 -4.28
N LYS A 135 27.96 6.26 -3.04
CA LYS A 135 28.03 7.21 -1.91
C LYS A 135 29.11 8.28 -2.13
N GLN A 136 30.26 7.93 -2.71
CA GLN A 136 31.29 8.90 -3.07
C GLN A 136 30.80 9.88 -4.15
N VAL A 137 30.17 9.37 -5.21
CA VAL A 137 29.60 10.21 -6.27
C VAL A 137 28.48 11.11 -5.73
N ALA A 138 27.62 10.60 -4.85
CA ALA A 138 26.60 11.39 -4.16
C ALA A 138 27.21 12.57 -3.38
N ALA A 139 28.29 12.31 -2.63
CA ALA A 139 28.99 13.34 -1.86
C ALA A 139 29.65 14.39 -2.78
N GLU A 140 30.21 13.97 -3.92
CA GLU A 140 30.74 14.88 -4.93
C GLU A 140 29.65 15.75 -5.54
N LYS A 141 28.52 15.15 -5.97
CA LYS A 141 27.38 15.88 -6.54
C LYS A 141 26.74 16.86 -5.55
N GLY A 142 26.67 16.50 -4.27
CA GLY A 142 26.30 17.42 -3.19
C GLY A 142 27.20 18.66 -3.11
N LYS A 143 28.54 18.47 -3.24
CA LYS A 143 29.50 19.59 -3.32
C LYS A 143 29.35 20.39 -4.62
N GLU A 144 29.03 19.74 -5.74
CA GLU A 144 28.79 20.42 -7.01
C GLU A 144 27.54 21.32 -6.96
N ALA A 145 26.50 20.93 -6.22
CA ALA A 145 25.28 21.71 -6.06
C ALA A 145 25.54 23.11 -5.45
N GLU A 146 26.60 23.28 -4.66
CA GLU A 146 27.00 24.61 -4.16
C GLU A 146 27.37 25.58 -5.29
N LYS A 147 27.79 25.09 -6.47
CA LYS A 147 28.12 25.92 -7.63
C LYS A 147 26.88 26.68 -8.12
N VAL A 148 25.67 26.15 -7.94
CA VAL A 148 24.39 26.79 -8.30
C VAL A 148 24.13 28.07 -7.49
N CYS A 149 24.77 28.21 -6.33
CA CYS A 149 24.67 29.40 -5.50
C CYS A 149 25.66 30.52 -5.90
N LYS A 150 26.59 30.27 -6.84
CA LYS A 150 27.51 31.30 -7.34
C LYS A 150 26.74 32.36 -8.13
N GLY A 151 26.99 33.63 -7.83
CA GLY A 151 26.34 34.76 -8.51
C GLY A 151 24.96 35.16 -7.96
N LYS A 152 24.36 34.39 -7.03
CA LYS A 152 23.10 34.79 -6.39
C LYS A 152 23.32 35.84 -5.30
N ALA A 153 22.46 36.86 -5.27
CA ALA A 153 22.53 37.96 -4.30
C ALA A 153 22.36 37.49 -2.83
N ASP A 154 21.75 36.31 -2.64
CA ASP A 154 21.44 35.66 -1.37
C ASP A 154 22.21 34.33 -1.18
N LYS A 155 23.41 34.23 -1.78
CA LYS A 155 24.30 33.04 -1.76
C LYS A 155 24.44 32.35 -0.40
N LYS A 156 24.38 33.08 0.72
CA LYS A 156 24.46 32.52 2.09
C LYS A 156 23.28 31.59 2.39
N TRP A 157 22.06 31.99 2.01
CA TRP A 157 20.84 31.22 2.23
C TRP A 157 20.73 30.05 1.25
N CYS A 158 21.11 30.26 -0.01
CA CYS A 158 21.24 29.18 -0.98
C CYS A 158 22.21 28.08 -0.51
N LYS A 159 23.41 28.46 -0.02
CA LYS A 159 24.38 27.50 0.52
C LYS A 159 23.89 26.78 1.77
N ALA A 160 23.24 27.50 2.69
CA ALA A 160 22.62 26.88 3.86
C ALA A 160 21.56 25.84 3.45
N GLY A 161 20.77 26.16 2.42
CA GLY A 161 19.81 25.25 1.82
C GLY A 161 20.50 24.02 1.23
N VAL A 162 21.50 24.21 0.37
CA VAL A 162 22.27 23.10 -0.23
C VAL A 162 22.86 22.20 0.85
N ASN A 163 23.50 22.76 1.88
CA ASN A 163 24.09 21.97 2.95
C ASN A 163 23.04 21.18 3.75
N ALA A 164 21.87 21.79 4.02
CA ALA A 164 20.76 21.09 4.67
C ALA A 164 20.17 19.99 3.76
N GLY A 165 20.08 20.23 2.45
CA GLY A 165 19.64 19.24 1.47
C GLY A 165 20.60 18.08 1.31
N VAL A 166 21.92 18.35 1.30
CA VAL A 166 22.97 17.32 1.31
C VAL A 166 22.94 16.52 2.60
N ALA A 167 22.80 17.17 3.76
CA ALA A 167 22.69 16.48 5.05
C ALA A 167 21.43 15.59 5.11
N ALA A 168 20.29 16.07 4.62
CA ALA A 168 19.06 15.29 4.51
C ALA A 168 19.19 14.14 3.51
N GLY A 169 19.83 14.37 2.35
CA GLY A 169 20.13 13.34 1.35
C GLY A 169 21.06 12.26 1.91
N ASN A 170 22.12 12.63 2.62
CA ASN A 170 23.02 11.69 3.29
C ASN A 170 22.32 10.94 4.42
N ALA A 171 21.44 11.59 5.19
CA ALA A 171 20.64 10.92 6.21
C ALA A 171 19.63 9.94 5.59
N ALA A 172 19.03 10.29 4.44
CA ALA A 172 18.17 9.39 3.67
C ALA A 172 18.97 8.21 3.12
N LEU A 173 20.16 8.44 2.57
CA LEU A 173 21.06 7.38 2.06
C LEU A 173 21.67 6.52 3.17
N ALA A 174 21.88 7.06 4.38
CA ALA A 174 22.32 6.31 5.55
C ALA A 174 21.19 5.43 6.13
N LYS A 175 19.94 5.87 5.99
CA LYS A 175 18.74 5.06 6.24
C LYS A 175 18.38 4.12 5.08
N ALA A 176 18.90 4.42 3.89
CA ALA A 176 18.75 3.64 2.68
C ALA A 176 20.04 2.86 2.34
N ASP A 177 20.79 2.43 3.35
CA ASP A 177 21.17 1.02 3.35
C ASP A 177 19.83 0.32 3.51
N PRO A 178 19.12 0.01 2.40
CA PRO A 178 17.78 -0.52 2.56
C PRO A 178 18.00 -1.77 3.40
N PRO A 179 17.30 -1.95 4.54
CA PRO A 179 17.14 -3.32 5.01
C PRO A 179 16.78 -4.10 3.75
N LEU A 180 17.51 -5.20 3.46
CA LEU A 180 17.15 -6.12 2.39
C LEU A 180 15.63 -6.11 2.36
N PRO A 181 14.99 -5.64 1.27
CA PRO A 181 13.64 -5.10 1.33
C PRO A 181 12.82 -6.06 2.17
N GLU A 182 12.08 -5.61 3.18
CA GLU A 182 11.36 -6.51 4.10
C GLU A 182 10.58 -7.62 3.35
N MET A 183 10.27 -7.39 2.07
CA MET A 183 9.87 -8.36 1.04
C MET A 183 10.74 -9.64 0.88
N GLN A 184 12.03 -9.66 1.21
CA GLN A 184 12.87 -10.89 1.22
C GLN A 184 12.68 -11.71 2.50
N LEU A 185 12.19 -11.09 3.57
CA LEU A 185 11.92 -11.72 4.87
C LEU A 185 10.46 -12.13 5.01
N ASN A 186 9.55 -11.46 4.33
CA ASN A 186 8.13 -11.77 4.39
C ASN A 186 7.85 -13.07 3.63
N LEU A 187 7.26 -14.03 4.35
CA LEU A 187 6.66 -15.18 3.70
C LEU A 187 5.38 -14.69 2.99
N PRO A 188 4.87 -15.41 1.97
CA PRO A 188 3.72 -14.97 1.16
C PRO A 188 2.45 -14.74 1.98
N PHE A 189 2.38 -15.24 3.21
CA PHE A 189 1.27 -14.99 4.14
C PHE A 189 1.47 -13.74 5.04
N ASP A 190 2.66 -13.15 5.10
CA ASP A 190 2.94 -11.93 5.88
C ASP A 190 2.57 -10.65 5.12
N VAL A 191 2.16 -10.77 3.85
CA VAL A 191 1.73 -9.63 3.04
C VAL A 191 0.36 -9.16 3.50
N THR A 192 0.30 -7.95 4.07
CA THR A 192 -0.98 -7.31 4.36
C THR A 192 -1.61 -6.85 3.06
N TYR A 193 -2.63 -7.57 2.59
CA TYR A 193 -3.41 -7.16 1.42
C TYR A 193 -4.44 -6.10 1.85
N PRO A 194 -4.47 -4.88 1.26
CA PRO A 194 -5.55 -3.92 1.48
C PRO A 194 -6.83 -4.45 0.81
N THR A 195 -7.55 -5.31 1.54
CA THR A 195 -8.57 -6.20 0.97
C THR A 195 -9.73 -6.38 1.95
N THR A 196 -10.91 -6.68 1.40
CA THR A 196 -11.99 -7.27 2.19
C THR A 196 -11.62 -8.72 2.48
N SER A 197 -11.91 -9.21 3.69
CA SER A 197 -11.65 -10.61 4.05
C SER A 197 -12.80 -11.28 4.78
N ALA A 198 -12.86 -12.60 4.65
CA ALA A 198 -13.76 -13.46 5.40
C ALA A 198 -13.03 -14.75 5.81
N SER A 199 -13.41 -15.30 6.96
CA SER A 199 -12.80 -16.53 7.48
C SER A 199 -13.83 -17.53 7.98
N ALA A 200 -13.52 -18.82 7.82
CA ALA A 200 -14.28 -19.92 8.39
C ALA A 200 -13.34 -21.04 8.85
N VAL A 201 -13.80 -21.85 9.79
CA VAL A 201 -13.11 -23.09 10.18
C VAL A 201 -13.69 -24.23 9.36
N VAL A 202 -12.83 -24.90 8.58
CA VAL A 202 -13.17 -26.07 7.78
C VAL A 202 -12.49 -27.29 8.38
N ASN A 203 -13.29 -28.29 8.77
CA ASN A 203 -12.76 -29.54 9.30
C ASN A 203 -12.42 -30.48 8.13
N GLN A 204 -11.15 -30.78 7.95
CA GLN A 204 -10.69 -31.68 6.91
C GLN A 204 -10.35 -33.04 7.52
N THR A 205 -10.99 -34.09 6.99
CA THR A 205 -10.55 -35.47 7.28
C THR A 205 -9.43 -35.84 6.31
N ALA A 206 -8.41 -36.54 6.80
CA ALA A 206 -7.33 -37.07 5.95
C ALA A 206 -7.91 -37.79 4.73
N ASN A 207 -7.57 -37.31 3.54
CA ASN A 207 -8.01 -37.88 2.26
C ASN A 207 -6.84 -38.46 1.45
N LEU A 208 -5.60 -38.26 1.91
CA LEU A 208 -4.39 -38.92 1.44
C LEU A 208 -3.95 -40.00 2.44
N ALA A 209 -3.40 -41.10 1.94
CA ALA A 209 -2.95 -42.21 2.77
C ALA A 209 -1.42 -42.21 2.94
N GLY A 210 -0.95 -42.54 4.15
CA GLY A 210 0.48 -42.67 4.46
C GLY A 210 1.16 -41.37 4.87
N ASP A 211 2.28 -41.51 5.58
CA ASP A 211 3.11 -40.42 6.11
C ASP A 211 4.37 -40.17 5.29
N SER A 212 4.78 -41.14 4.46
CA SER A 212 5.93 -40.98 3.56
C SER A 212 5.65 -39.95 2.47
N VAL A 213 6.48 -38.92 2.38
CA VAL A 213 6.40 -37.86 1.38
C VAL A 213 7.71 -37.80 0.60
N ALA A 214 7.60 -37.80 -0.73
CA ALA A 214 8.72 -37.53 -1.63
C ALA A 214 8.37 -36.39 -2.59
N VAL A 215 9.23 -35.39 -2.64
CA VAL A 215 9.08 -34.16 -3.41
C VAL A 215 10.31 -33.97 -4.29
N ASN A 216 10.07 -33.59 -5.55
CA ASN A 216 11.07 -33.08 -6.47
C ASN A 216 10.38 -32.08 -7.39
N VAL A 217 10.47 -30.79 -7.04
CA VAL A 217 9.74 -29.71 -7.70
C VAL A 217 10.63 -28.52 -8.00
N THR A 218 10.25 -27.72 -8.98
CA THR A 218 10.74 -26.35 -9.16
C THR A 218 9.73 -25.37 -8.61
N THR A 219 10.18 -24.35 -7.87
CA THR A 219 9.32 -23.38 -7.20
C THR A 219 10.06 -22.05 -7.04
N PRO A 220 9.38 -20.89 -7.13
CA PRO A 220 10.02 -19.60 -6.90
C PRO A 220 10.33 -19.34 -5.43
N LEU A 221 9.74 -20.11 -4.51
CA LEU A 221 9.83 -19.85 -3.08
C LEU A 221 9.68 -21.10 -2.22
N VAL A 222 10.59 -21.26 -1.26
CA VAL A 222 10.50 -22.24 -0.17
C VAL A 222 10.65 -21.53 1.18
N GLY A 223 9.65 -21.66 2.04
CA GLY A 223 9.74 -21.32 3.46
C GLY A 223 10.09 -22.54 4.30
N VAL A 224 10.95 -22.35 5.28
CA VAL A 224 11.36 -23.34 6.28
C VAL A 224 11.05 -22.77 7.66
N HIS A 225 10.48 -23.60 8.53
CA HIS A 225 9.93 -23.19 9.82
C HIS A 225 10.38 -24.11 10.94
N ARG A 226 10.40 -23.58 12.16
CA ARG A 226 10.77 -24.27 13.41
C ARG A 226 12.23 -24.72 13.42
N ASP A 227 12.49 -25.82 14.11
CA ASP A 227 13.82 -26.35 14.37
C ASP A 227 14.37 -27.10 13.15
N VAL A 228 15.44 -26.55 12.57
CA VAL A 228 16.16 -27.16 11.44
C VAL A 228 17.65 -27.20 11.69
N THR A 229 18.27 -28.30 11.26
CA THR A 229 19.69 -28.32 10.99
C THR A 229 19.90 -28.06 9.51
N GLU A 230 20.74 -27.10 9.17
CA GLU A 230 20.98 -26.68 7.80
C GLU A 230 22.48 -26.63 7.51
N GLY A 231 22.82 -26.85 6.24
CA GLY A 231 24.18 -26.87 5.74
C GLY A 231 24.28 -26.29 4.34
N TRP A 232 25.15 -25.30 4.13
CA TRP A 232 25.42 -24.74 2.80
C TRP A 232 26.89 -24.38 2.63
N SER A 233 27.29 -24.18 1.37
CA SER A 233 28.58 -23.60 1.01
C SER A 233 28.39 -22.37 0.14
N SER A 234 29.04 -21.26 0.49
CA SER A 234 29.03 -20.03 -0.30
C SER A 234 30.45 -19.52 -0.52
N VAL A 235 30.69 -18.93 -1.70
CA VAL A 235 31.92 -18.19 -2.05
C VAL A 235 31.76 -16.68 -1.85
N ALA A 236 30.54 -16.22 -1.57
CA ALA A 236 30.22 -14.82 -1.35
C ALA A 236 30.33 -14.45 0.14
N ALA A 237 30.20 -13.15 0.42
CA ALA A 237 30.15 -12.64 1.78
C ALA A 237 28.90 -13.16 2.50
N ASN A 238 29.10 -13.92 3.58
CA ASN A 238 28.05 -14.28 4.52
C ASN A 238 27.95 -13.21 5.61
N SER A 239 26.79 -13.06 6.23
CA SER A 239 26.59 -12.14 7.35
C SER A 239 25.85 -12.86 8.47
N PHE A 240 26.33 -12.68 9.70
CA PHE A 240 25.83 -13.33 10.91
C PHE A 240 25.80 -12.32 12.06
N THR A 241 24.72 -12.30 12.83
CA THR A 241 24.54 -11.59 14.10
C THR A 241 24.78 -12.57 15.22
N PHE A 242 25.80 -12.35 16.03
CA PHE A 242 26.15 -13.29 17.09
C PHE A 242 26.04 -12.64 18.47
N ASP A 243 25.62 -13.45 19.45
CA ASP A 243 25.77 -13.15 20.88
C ASP A 243 27.13 -13.66 21.39
N THR A 244 27.57 -14.79 20.83
CA THR A 244 28.87 -15.40 21.15
C THR A 244 29.54 -15.93 19.89
N LEU A 245 30.86 -15.74 19.82
CA LEU A 245 31.75 -16.26 18.78
C LEU A 245 32.98 -16.86 19.45
N THR A 246 33.38 -18.07 19.06
CA THR A 246 34.61 -18.71 19.54
C THR A 246 35.43 -19.30 18.40
N VAL A 247 36.75 -19.19 18.49
CA VAL A 247 37.71 -19.75 17.53
C VAL A 247 38.87 -20.38 18.28
N GLY A 248 39.29 -21.58 17.88
CA GLY A 248 40.42 -22.30 18.49
C GLY A 248 41.72 -21.48 18.48
N SER A 249 42.07 -20.92 17.32
CA SER A 249 43.18 -20.01 17.11
C SER A 249 42.89 -19.02 15.98
N ALA A 250 43.10 -17.72 16.21
CA ALA A 250 43.01 -16.67 15.18
C ALA A 250 44.00 -15.53 15.44
N ASP A 251 44.33 -14.81 14.38
CA ASP A 251 45.01 -13.51 14.44
C ASP A 251 43.97 -12.39 14.48
N VAL A 252 44.03 -11.51 15.49
CA VAL A 252 43.10 -10.39 15.69
C VAL A 252 43.74 -9.09 15.23
N TYR A 253 43.11 -8.41 14.27
CA TYR A 253 43.58 -7.12 13.73
C TYR A 253 42.60 -5.98 14.03
N GLN A 254 43.14 -4.76 14.15
CA GLN A 254 42.41 -3.51 14.01
C GLN A 254 43.02 -2.71 12.85
N GLY A 255 42.27 -2.62 11.74
CA GLY A 255 42.85 -2.19 10.47
C GLY A 255 43.94 -3.17 10.01
N LEU A 256 45.16 -2.68 9.85
CA LEU A 256 46.33 -3.49 9.45
C LEU A 256 47.22 -3.91 10.64
N THR A 257 46.89 -3.48 11.85
CA THR A 257 47.70 -3.74 13.05
C THR A 257 47.26 -5.04 13.70
N LEU A 258 48.18 -6.00 13.84
CA LEU A 258 47.96 -7.21 14.64
C LEU A 258 47.92 -6.84 16.12
N LEU A 259 46.82 -7.13 16.78
CA LEU A 259 46.60 -6.90 18.21
C LEU A 259 47.07 -8.09 19.05
N GLY A 260 46.81 -9.32 18.58
CA GLY A 260 47.19 -10.56 19.25
C GLY A 260 46.80 -11.80 18.44
N SER A 261 47.32 -12.95 18.86
CA SER A 261 47.08 -14.26 18.23
C SER A 261 46.80 -15.30 19.30
N GLY A 262 45.88 -16.22 19.03
CA GLY A 262 45.56 -17.35 19.92
C GLY A 262 44.06 -17.66 19.94
N THR A 263 43.61 -18.35 20.98
CA THR A 263 42.17 -18.62 21.17
C THR A 263 41.40 -17.32 21.31
N VAL A 264 40.32 -17.22 20.54
CA VAL A 264 39.47 -16.02 20.48
C VAL A 264 38.08 -16.34 21.03
N ALA A 265 37.59 -15.46 21.88
CA ALA A 265 36.18 -15.34 22.21
C ALA A 265 35.71 -13.92 21.86
N ALA A 266 34.53 -13.77 21.28
CA ALA A 266 33.96 -12.47 20.99
C ALA A 266 32.48 -12.40 21.34
N ALA A 267 32.02 -11.21 21.71
CA ALA A 267 30.63 -10.87 21.98
C ALA A 267 30.34 -9.42 21.54
N PRO A 268 29.08 -9.04 21.32
CA PRO A 268 28.72 -7.64 21.04
C PRO A 268 29.17 -6.68 22.15
N ALA A 269 29.69 -5.50 21.78
CA ALA A 269 30.12 -4.48 22.74
C ALA A 269 28.97 -3.76 23.45
N ALA A 270 27.77 -3.82 22.86
CA ALA A 270 26.53 -3.39 23.48
C ALA A 270 25.51 -4.54 23.38
N THR A 271 24.65 -4.66 24.38
CA THR A 271 23.59 -5.68 24.49
C THR A 271 22.57 -5.70 23.34
N ALA A 272 22.73 -4.89 22.30
CA ALA A 272 21.83 -4.80 21.16
C ALA A 272 22.50 -4.45 19.81
N ALA A 273 23.84 -4.46 19.69
CA ALA A 273 24.49 -4.16 18.42
C ALA A 273 24.75 -5.45 17.63
N PRO A 274 24.25 -5.59 16.38
CA PRO A 274 24.56 -6.73 15.54
C PRO A 274 26.05 -6.70 15.20
N ALA A 275 26.82 -7.60 15.80
CA ALA A 275 28.16 -7.85 15.36
C ALA A 275 28.06 -8.75 14.11
N VAL A 276 28.35 -8.15 12.95
CA VAL A 276 28.35 -8.85 11.67
C VAL A 276 29.69 -9.55 11.50
N ALA A 277 29.69 -10.84 11.13
CA ALA A 277 30.88 -11.52 10.62
C ALA A 277 30.79 -11.66 9.10
N THR A 278 31.66 -10.96 8.35
CA THR A 278 31.78 -11.14 6.88
C THR A 278 32.99 -11.96 6.49
N THR A 279 32.79 -12.83 5.50
CA THR A 279 33.80 -13.75 5.02
C THR A 279 34.29 -13.36 3.63
N ASP A 280 35.60 -13.19 3.45
CA ASP A 280 36.18 -12.75 2.17
C ASP A 280 36.61 -13.95 1.29
N GLY A 281 35.92 -14.13 0.16
CA GLY A 281 36.36 -14.89 -1.03
C GLY A 281 36.64 -16.40 -0.92
N SER A 282 36.59 -16.99 0.27
CA SER A 282 36.80 -18.43 0.48
C SER A 282 35.48 -19.18 0.56
N THR A 283 35.43 -20.40 0.02
CA THR A 283 34.27 -21.28 0.20
C THR A 283 34.15 -21.66 1.67
N ILE A 284 33.10 -21.19 2.33
CA ILE A 284 32.82 -21.52 3.72
C ILE A 284 31.64 -22.47 3.77
N ALA A 285 31.87 -23.61 4.41
CA ALA A 285 30.81 -24.52 4.80
C ALA A 285 30.23 -24.03 6.13
N VAL A 286 28.94 -23.76 6.13
CA VAL A 286 28.16 -23.41 7.31
C VAL A 286 27.33 -24.62 7.68
N SER A 287 27.39 -25.06 8.94
CA SER A 287 26.40 -25.97 9.51
C SER A 287 25.72 -25.27 10.67
N SER A 288 24.40 -25.13 10.65
CA SER A 288 23.68 -24.44 11.71
C SER A 288 22.51 -25.27 12.24
N SER A 289 22.14 -25.04 13.50
CA SER A 289 20.91 -25.50 14.13
C SER A 289 20.15 -24.26 14.56
N THR A 290 18.92 -24.09 14.08
CA THR A 290 18.16 -22.87 14.30
C THR A 290 16.72 -23.15 14.65
N SER A 291 16.11 -22.25 15.40
CA SER A 291 14.65 -22.13 15.55
C SER A 291 14.19 -20.81 14.94
N GLY A 292 13.21 -20.82 14.04
CA GLY A 292 12.66 -19.59 13.44
C GLY A 292 12.12 -19.82 12.03
N THR A 293 12.25 -18.82 11.18
CA THR A 293 11.86 -18.89 9.76
C THR A 293 13.04 -18.62 8.83
N LEU A 294 13.05 -19.31 7.70
CA LEU A 294 13.95 -19.09 6.57
C LEU A 294 13.11 -19.08 5.29
N SER A 295 13.29 -18.08 4.45
CA SER A 295 12.61 -17.89 3.18
C SER A 295 13.65 -17.92 2.06
N LEU A 296 13.52 -18.85 1.13
CA LEU A 296 14.44 -19.11 0.02
C LEU A 296 13.74 -18.74 -1.28
N HIS A 297 14.36 -17.87 -2.07
CA HIS A 297 13.79 -17.31 -3.29
C HIS A 297 14.63 -17.69 -4.50
N GLY A 298 13.96 -18.10 -5.58
CA GLY A 298 14.59 -18.33 -6.88
C GLY A 298 15.09 -17.01 -7.46
N ALA A 299 16.39 -16.78 -7.37
CA ALA A 299 17.01 -15.59 -7.96
C ALA A 299 17.19 -15.79 -9.47
N ALA A 300 17.16 -14.70 -10.26
CA ALA A 300 17.44 -14.72 -11.70
C ALA A 300 18.82 -15.31 -12.08
N LEU A 301 19.67 -15.57 -11.09
CA LEU A 301 21.01 -16.15 -11.20
C LEU A 301 21.00 -17.56 -10.58
N PRO A 302 21.91 -18.46 -10.97
CA PRO A 302 21.94 -19.86 -10.53
C PRO A 302 22.32 -20.06 -9.04
N GLU A 303 22.11 -19.06 -8.19
CA GLU A 303 22.51 -19.06 -6.80
C GLU A 303 21.32 -18.68 -5.90
N LEU A 304 21.21 -19.35 -4.76
CA LEU A 304 20.12 -19.14 -3.81
C LEU A 304 20.19 -17.74 -3.20
N THR A 305 19.03 -17.12 -3.05
CA THR A 305 18.86 -15.94 -2.20
C THR A 305 17.95 -16.29 -1.05
N ALA A 306 18.33 -15.90 0.16
CA ALA A 306 17.58 -16.26 1.35
C ALA A 306 17.46 -15.10 2.33
N GLY A 307 16.28 -15.00 2.94
CA GLY A 307 16.01 -14.18 4.12
C GLY A 307 15.73 -15.09 5.32
N SER A 308 16.14 -14.71 6.52
CA SER A 308 15.82 -15.50 7.72
C SER A 308 15.40 -14.60 8.87
N ASN A 309 14.61 -15.14 9.80
CA ASN A 309 14.33 -14.55 11.09
C ASN A 309 14.47 -15.63 12.16
N ARG A 310 15.64 -15.67 12.80
CA ARG A 310 15.98 -16.71 13.78
C ARG A 310 15.68 -16.21 15.19
N LEU A 311 14.91 -16.99 15.95
CA LEU A 311 14.73 -16.78 17.39
C LEU A 311 16.03 -17.09 18.14
N ALA A 312 16.71 -18.15 17.72
CA ALA A 312 18.04 -18.55 18.17
C ALA A 312 18.69 -19.42 17.10
N TYR A 313 20.02 -19.36 17.01
CA TYR A 313 20.80 -20.26 16.19
C TYR A 313 22.16 -20.57 16.82
N SER A 314 22.72 -21.72 16.46
CA SER A 314 24.15 -22.03 16.58
C SER A 314 24.67 -22.39 15.20
N ALA A 315 25.80 -21.84 14.79
CA ALA A 315 26.43 -22.12 13.52
C ALA A 315 27.91 -22.44 13.68
N MET A 316 28.42 -23.34 12.86
CA MET A 316 29.84 -23.62 12.71
C MET A 316 30.28 -23.25 11.30
N LEU A 317 31.22 -22.31 11.20
CA LEU A 317 31.87 -21.93 9.95
C LEU A 317 33.16 -22.73 9.83
N SER A 318 33.38 -23.34 8.67
CA SER A 318 34.62 -24.06 8.37
C SER A 318 35.07 -23.80 6.95
N SER A 319 36.39 -23.75 6.74
CA SER A 319 37.01 -23.58 5.43
C SER A 319 38.23 -24.50 5.33
N GLY A 320 38.50 -25.00 4.13
CA GLY A 320 39.74 -25.72 3.84
C GLY A 320 40.98 -24.82 3.77
N SER A 321 40.80 -23.50 3.81
CA SER A 321 41.85 -22.49 3.77
C SER A 321 41.70 -21.47 4.91
N GLN A 322 42.74 -20.65 5.09
CA GLN A 322 42.62 -19.47 5.95
C GLN A 322 41.51 -18.56 5.39
N HIS A 323 40.70 -18.00 6.30
CA HIS A 323 39.60 -17.10 6.00
C HIS A 323 39.56 -15.96 7.00
N GLU A 324 38.87 -14.89 6.62
CA GLU A 324 38.76 -13.67 7.40
C GLU A 324 37.32 -13.49 7.92
N LEU A 325 37.17 -12.99 9.15
CA LEU A 325 35.90 -12.52 9.70
C LEU A 325 36.07 -11.06 10.13
N ALA A 326 35.42 -10.13 9.45
CA ALA A 326 35.32 -8.76 9.94
C ALA A 326 34.20 -8.70 10.99
N LEU A 327 34.50 -8.22 12.20
CA LEU A 327 33.58 -8.05 13.32
C LEU A 327 33.31 -6.55 13.54
N ARG A 328 32.05 -6.16 13.70
CA ARG A 328 31.67 -4.76 13.94
C ARG A 328 31.17 -4.55 15.35
N GLY A 329 31.66 -3.52 16.04
CA GLY A 329 31.21 -3.17 17.39
C GLY A 329 31.27 -4.35 18.38
N ALA A 330 32.32 -5.17 18.31
CA ALA A 330 32.49 -6.36 19.15
C ALA A 330 33.54 -6.11 20.25
N VAL A 331 33.46 -6.89 21.33
CA VAL A 331 34.54 -7.10 22.29
C VAL A 331 35.15 -8.47 21.97
N VAL A 332 36.45 -8.48 21.65
CA VAL A 332 37.22 -9.69 21.30
C VAL A 332 38.27 -9.90 22.36
N SER A 333 38.21 -11.03 23.05
CA SER A 333 39.22 -11.49 24.00
C SER A 333 40.21 -12.42 23.28
N VAL A 334 41.49 -12.06 23.25
CA VAL A 334 42.57 -12.92 22.76
C VAL A 334 43.73 -12.92 23.76
N GLY A 335 44.18 -14.10 24.19
CA GLY A 335 45.24 -14.22 25.20
C GLY A 335 44.92 -13.55 26.55
N GLY A 336 43.65 -13.41 26.89
CA GLY A 336 43.19 -12.76 28.12
C GLY A 336 43.15 -11.22 28.07
N VAL A 337 43.34 -10.63 26.90
CA VAL A 337 43.24 -9.18 26.67
C VAL A 337 42.02 -8.89 25.80
N ASP A 338 41.20 -7.93 26.22
CA ASP A 338 40.00 -7.51 25.50
C ASP A 338 40.29 -6.33 24.57
N TYR A 339 39.81 -6.43 23.34
CA TYR A 339 39.84 -5.38 22.34
C TYR A 339 38.41 -5.04 21.93
N THR A 340 38.08 -3.75 21.85
CA THR A 340 36.72 -3.29 21.51
C THR A 340 36.73 -2.47 20.22
N GLY A 341 35.75 -2.71 19.35
CA GLY A 341 35.49 -1.89 18.16
C GLY A 341 35.28 -2.74 16.91
N ASP A 342 35.67 -2.18 15.76
CA ASP A 342 35.69 -2.90 14.50
C ASP A 342 37.02 -3.65 14.36
N LEU A 343 36.92 -4.97 14.29
CA LEU A 343 38.03 -5.91 14.42
C LEU A 343 37.98 -6.92 13.28
N ARG A 344 39.09 -7.61 13.05
CA ARG A 344 39.21 -8.58 11.95
C ARG A 344 39.93 -9.81 12.45
N LEU A 345 39.28 -10.95 12.36
CA LEU A 345 39.85 -12.24 12.71
C LEU A 345 40.36 -12.93 11.44
N VAL A 346 41.57 -13.46 11.47
CA VAL A 346 42.09 -14.30 10.39
C VAL A 346 42.41 -15.68 10.97
N THR A 347 41.77 -16.74 10.46
CA THR A 347 41.86 -18.09 11.03
C THR A 347 41.77 -19.18 9.97
N GLY A 348 42.36 -20.35 10.25
CA GLY A 348 42.09 -21.59 9.51
C GLY A 348 41.29 -22.61 10.33
N ASP A 349 40.99 -22.29 11.60
CA ASP A 349 40.19 -23.13 12.48
C ASP A 349 38.70 -22.92 12.22
N ALA A 350 37.87 -23.86 12.68
CA ALA A 350 36.42 -23.67 12.67
C ALA A 350 36.01 -22.55 13.64
N VAL A 351 35.02 -21.76 13.23
CA VAL A 351 34.43 -20.69 14.04
C VAL A 351 33.04 -21.14 14.51
N SER A 352 32.83 -21.17 15.82
CA SER A 352 31.52 -21.44 16.40
C SER A 352 30.83 -20.13 16.76
N LEU A 353 29.59 -19.98 16.30
CA LEU A 353 28.73 -18.82 16.51
C LEU A 353 27.46 -19.27 17.22
N ALA A 354 26.89 -18.41 18.07
CA ALA A 354 25.51 -18.51 18.50
C ALA A 354 24.90 -17.11 18.62
N GLY A 355 23.63 -16.97 18.27
CA GLY A 355 22.93 -15.69 18.31
C GLY A 355 21.45 -15.78 17.95
N SER A 356 20.86 -14.62 17.66
CA SER A 356 19.49 -14.46 17.18
C SER A 356 19.41 -13.34 16.13
N GLY A 357 18.29 -13.24 15.41
CA GLY A 357 18.02 -12.16 14.46
C GLY A 357 17.97 -12.60 13.00
N ALA A 358 18.02 -11.62 12.09
CA ALA A 358 17.70 -11.82 10.67
C ALA A 358 18.87 -12.30 9.79
N THR A 359 19.85 -12.96 10.38
CA THR A 359 21.10 -13.34 9.70
C THR A 359 21.39 -14.84 9.88
N ALA A 360 22.36 -15.38 9.14
CA ALA A 360 22.50 -16.81 8.84
C ALA A 360 21.50 -17.32 7.79
N ALA A 361 21.58 -16.75 6.58
CA ALA A 361 20.83 -17.20 5.42
C ALA A 361 21.81 -17.47 4.26
N PRO A 362 21.61 -18.53 3.45
CA PRO A 362 22.43 -18.78 2.27
C PRO A 362 22.18 -17.69 1.23
N SER A 363 23.11 -16.76 1.10
CA SER A 363 23.16 -15.83 -0.01
C SER A 363 24.25 -16.28 -0.98
N PHE A 364 23.88 -16.39 -2.26
CA PHE A 364 24.77 -16.83 -3.33
C PHE A 364 25.30 -18.26 -3.14
N ALA A 365 24.55 -19.10 -2.43
CA ALA A 365 24.91 -20.51 -2.26
C ALA A 365 24.39 -21.32 -3.45
N GLY A 366 25.19 -22.25 -3.98
CA GLY A 366 24.72 -23.17 -5.02
C GLY A 366 23.69 -24.19 -4.50
N ASN A 367 23.77 -24.54 -3.22
CA ASN A 367 22.83 -25.43 -2.56
C ASN A 367 22.66 -25.08 -1.08
N LEU A 368 21.51 -25.47 -0.54
CA LEU A 368 21.21 -25.58 0.87
C LEU A 368 20.70 -26.99 1.12
N THR A 369 21.29 -27.68 2.08
CA THR A 369 20.77 -28.95 2.60
C THR A 369 20.19 -28.72 3.97
N THR A 370 19.05 -29.33 4.25
CA THR A 370 18.42 -29.30 5.57
C THR A 370 18.11 -30.73 6.01
N SER A 371 18.37 -31.01 7.28
CA SER A 371 17.83 -32.18 7.97
C SER A 371 16.80 -31.72 8.97
N ALA A 372 15.60 -32.25 8.80
CA ALA A 372 14.45 -31.94 9.62
C ALA A 372 14.23 -33.07 10.62
N SER A 373 14.02 -32.73 11.89
CA SER A 373 13.57 -33.70 12.91
C SER A 373 12.20 -33.36 13.51
N SER A 374 11.61 -32.22 13.10
CA SER A 374 10.26 -31.74 13.42
C SER A 374 10.03 -30.36 12.78
N SER A 375 10.42 -30.18 11.50
CA SER A 375 10.38 -28.86 10.86
C SER A 375 9.12 -28.66 10.02
N GLY A 376 8.82 -27.40 9.72
CA GLY A 376 7.80 -27.03 8.76
C GLY A 376 8.42 -26.63 7.42
N PHE A 377 7.80 -26.99 6.30
CA PHE A 377 8.12 -26.44 4.99
C PHE A 377 6.85 -25.86 4.36
N THR A 378 6.95 -24.68 3.76
CA THR A 378 5.92 -24.11 2.87
C THR A 378 6.52 -23.94 1.49
N VAL A 379 5.91 -24.52 0.48
CA VAL A 379 6.36 -24.43 -0.91
C VAL A 379 5.30 -23.67 -1.69
N ALA A 380 5.69 -22.61 -2.39
CA ALA A 380 4.79 -21.83 -3.24
C ALA A 380 4.36 -22.65 -4.47
N ASP A 381 3.66 -22.02 -5.41
CA ASP A 381 3.28 -22.68 -6.66
C ASP A 381 4.50 -23.37 -7.30
N ALA A 382 4.32 -24.62 -7.69
CA ALA A 382 5.42 -25.49 -8.01
C ALA A 382 5.08 -26.46 -9.14
N SER A 383 6.10 -26.81 -9.92
CA SER A 383 6.00 -27.80 -11.00
C SER A 383 6.90 -28.99 -10.69
N GLY A 384 6.51 -30.21 -11.08
CA GLY A 384 7.30 -31.41 -10.83
C GLY A 384 6.49 -32.52 -10.18
N THR A 385 7.13 -33.33 -9.34
CA THR A 385 6.54 -34.52 -8.75
C THR A 385 6.46 -34.40 -7.23
N VAL A 386 5.26 -34.63 -6.70
CA VAL A 386 5.00 -34.82 -5.27
C VAL A 386 4.29 -36.16 -5.11
N THR A 387 4.70 -36.97 -4.14
CA THR A 387 4.01 -38.21 -3.78
C THR A 387 3.80 -38.29 -2.27
N VAL A 388 2.62 -38.76 -1.85
CA VAL A 388 2.23 -38.99 -0.46
C VAL A 388 1.74 -40.42 -0.31
N GLY A 389 2.42 -41.21 0.52
CA GLY A 389 2.23 -42.66 0.61
C GLY A 389 2.40 -43.39 -0.74
N GLY A 390 3.23 -42.84 -1.62
CA GLY A 390 3.44 -43.33 -2.99
C GLY A 390 2.38 -42.91 -4.02
N ASN A 391 1.33 -42.18 -3.62
CA ASN A 391 0.32 -41.67 -4.55
C ASN A 391 0.73 -40.28 -5.05
N PRO A 392 0.69 -40.01 -6.37
CA PRO A 392 1.02 -38.69 -6.90
C PRO A 392 -0.01 -37.64 -6.47
N VAL A 393 0.49 -36.48 -6.07
CA VAL A 393 -0.30 -35.28 -5.74
C VAL A 393 0.16 -34.14 -6.65
N LEU A 394 -0.76 -33.27 -7.06
CA LEU A 394 -0.41 -32.09 -7.85
C LEU A 394 0.37 -31.09 -6.98
N ALA A 395 1.46 -30.54 -7.52
CA ALA A 395 2.27 -29.52 -6.86
C ALA A 395 1.74 -28.08 -7.09
N ALA A 396 0.82 -27.91 -8.04
CA ALA A 396 0.26 -26.60 -8.40
C ALA A 396 -0.47 -25.95 -7.21
N SER A 397 -0.42 -24.63 -7.08
CA SER A 397 -0.92 -23.87 -5.91
C SER A 397 -0.18 -24.13 -4.61
N GLY A 398 1.03 -24.72 -4.68
CA GLY A 398 1.87 -24.93 -3.51
C GLY A 398 1.36 -25.99 -2.53
N PHE A 399 2.13 -26.22 -1.48
CA PHE A 399 1.84 -27.20 -0.43
C PHE A 399 2.69 -26.91 0.81
N ALA A 400 2.40 -27.59 1.90
CA ALA A 400 3.23 -27.52 3.09
C ALA A 400 3.36 -28.88 3.78
N LEU A 401 4.45 -28.99 4.52
CA LEU A 401 4.89 -30.19 5.24
C LEU A 401 5.07 -29.79 6.71
N ALA A 402 4.17 -30.22 7.59
CA ALA A 402 4.35 -30.08 9.04
C ALA A 402 5.04 -31.32 9.61
N ASP A 403 5.69 -31.14 10.77
CA ASP A 403 6.38 -32.18 11.52
C ASP A 403 7.28 -33.07 10.63
N ALA A 404 7.94 -32.44 9.66
CA ALA A 404 8.74 -33.12 8.68
C ALA A 404 9.98 -33.75 9.34
N ALA A 405 10.22 -35.02 9.02
CA ALA A 405 11.39 -35.77 9.44
C ALA A 405 12.03 -36.42 8.21
N GLY A 406 13.27 -36.01 7.89
CA GLY A 406 13.96 -36.45 6.68
C GLY A 406 15.00 -35.47 6.19
N SER A 407 15.43 -35.65 4.94
CA SER A 407 16.35 -34.74 4.26
C SER A 407 15.61 -33.88 3.25
N ALA A 408 15.82 -32.58 3.31
CA ALA A 408 15.45 -31.64 2.26
C ALA A 408 16.69 -31.00 1.64
N SER A 409 16.59 -30.59 0.38
CA SER A 409 17.62 -29.79 -0.28
C SER A 409 16.97 -28.79 -1.21
N VAL A 410 17.50 -27.58 -1.19
CA VAL A 410 17.18 -26.52 -2.15
C VAL A 410 18.43 -26.26 -2.97
N THR A 411 18.29 -26.28 -4.29
CA THR A 411 19.41 -26.01 -5.21
C THR A 411 19.02 -24.86 -6.11
N GLY A 412 19.91 -23.87 -6.21
CA GLY A 412 19.73 -22.73 -7.12
C GLY A 412 19.57 -23.24 -8.54
N ALA A 413 18.47 -22.92 -9.21
CA ALA A 413 18.31 -23.20 -10.64
C ALA A 413 18.40 -21.90 -11.45
N ALA A 414 18.59 -22.03 -12.77
CA ALA A 414 18.60 -20.85 -13.63
C ALA A 414 17.15 -20.37 -13.86
N GLY A 415 16.89 -19.08 -13.67
CA GLY A 415 15.57 -18.48 -13.90
C GLY A 415 15.00 -17.90 -12.61
N THR A 416 13.69 -17.93 -12.43
CA THR A 416 13.02 -17.40 -11.21
C THR A 416 12.70 -18.49 -10.19
N ASP A 417 13.17 -19.72 -10.44
CA ASP A 417 12.74 -20.91 -9.70
C ASP A 417 13.96 -21.64 -9.16
N ASP A 418 13.81 -22.26 -7.99
CA ASP A 418 14.76 -23.17 -7.38
C ASP A 418 14.24 -24.60 -7.39
N THR A 419 15.14 -25.58 -7.31
CA THR A 419 14.75 -26.98 -7.16
C THR A 419 14.65 -27.34 -5.69
N PHE A 420 13.46 -27.75 -5.25
CA PHE A 420 13.19 -28.28 -3.91
C PHE A 420 13.00 -29.79 -3.95
N VAL A 421 13.81 -30.51 -3.18
CA VAL A 421 13.73 -31.96 -3.01
C VAL A 421 13.51 -32.27 -1.54
N PHE A 422 12.58 -33.16 -1.23
CA PHE A 422 12.35 -33.70 0.12
C PHE A 422 12.10 -35.21 0.03
N ASN A 423 12.65 -35.97 0.98
CA ASN A 423 12.34 -37.38 1.14
C ASN A 423 12.34 -37.74 2.64
N GLY A 424 11.19 -38.19 3.13
CA GLY A 424 11.01 -38.47 4.55
C GLY A 424 9.55 -38.75 4.90
N THR A 425 9.21 -38.46 6.15
CA THR A 425 7.82 -38.46 6.65
C THR A 425 7.39 -37.04 6.97
N ALA A 426 6.13 -36.70 6.72
CA ALA A 426 5.56 -35.40 7.09
C ALA A 426 4.03 -35.44 7.13
N ASP A 427 3.44 -34.52 7.87
CA ASP A 427 2.05 -34.13 7.74
C ASP A 427 1.93 -33.21 6.50
N PHE A 428 1.41 -33.75 5.42
CA PHE A 428 1.24 -33.07 4.14
C PHE A 428 -0.12 -32.39 4.08
N TYR A 429 -0.15 -31.15 3.60
CA TYR A 429 -1.39 -30.47 3.23
C TYR A 429 -1.20 -29.53 2.05
N ARG A 430 -2.25 -29.42 1.23
CA ARG A 430 -2.33 -28.55 0.07
C ARG A 430 -3.73 -27.99 -0.07
N LEU A 431 -3.84 -26.73 -0.50
CA LEU A 431 -5.11 -26.09 -0.80
C LEU A 431 -5.45 -26.26 -2.28
N GLY A 432 -6.62 -26.82 -2.57
CA GLY A 432 -7.20 -26.94 -3.89
C GLY A 432 -8.45 -26.09 -4.04
N LEU A 433 -8.66 -25.55 -5.24
CA LEU A 433 -9.89 -24.85 -5.62
C LEU A 433 -10.67 -25.68 -6.64
N SER A 434 -11.99 -25.63 -6.61
CA SER A 434 -12.83 -26.28 -7.65
C SER A 434 -12.64 -25.66 -9.04
N SER A 435 -12.21 -24.40 -9.08
CA SER A 435 -11.76 -23.71 -10.28
C SER A 435 -10.74 -22.63 -9.90
N ASN A 436 -9.72 -22.43 -10.72
CA ASN A 436 -8.74 -21.34 -10.55
C ASN A 436 -9.16 -20.05 -11.27
N ALA A 437 -10.25 -20.08 -12.04
CA ALA A 437 -10.76 -18.89 -12.72
C ALA A 437 -12.28 -18.92 -12.89
N SER A 438 -12.87 -17.73 -12.97
CA SER A 438 -14.28 -17.52 -13.31
C SER A 438 -14.47 -16.18 -14.02
N GLY A 439 -15.70 -15.91 -14.48
CA GLY A 439 -16.07 -14.62 -15.04
C GLY A 439 -17.42 -14.17 -14.52
N THR A 440 -17.56 -12.86 -14.33
CA THR A 440 -18.82 -12.23 -13.91
C THR A 440 -18.93 -10.83 -14.52
N PRO A 441 -20.14 -10.33 -14.82
CA PRO A 441 -20.34 -8.89 -14.95
C PRO A 441 -20.00 -8.16 -13.65
N ALA A 442 -19.61 -6.89 -13.74
CA ALA A 442 -19.49 -6.02 -12.57
C ALA A 442 -20.82 -5.99 -11.78
N GLY A 443 -20.74 -6.00 -10.45
CA GLY A 443 -21.91 -6.17 -9.57
C GLY A 443 -22.37 -7.63 -9.41
N GLY A 444 -21.86 -8.56 -10.23
CA GLY A 444 -22.21 -9.97 -10.17
C GLY A 444 -21.37 -10.77 -9.18
N SER A 445 -21.85 -11.97 -8.85
CA SER A 445 -21.25 -12.89 -7.89
C SER A 445 -20.63 -14.11 -8.57
N VAL A 446 -19.52 -14.59 -8.01
CA VAL A 446 -18.90 -15.87 -8.37
C VAL A 446 -18.90 -16.82 -7.17
N ASN A 447 -18.94 -18.12 -7.45
CA ASN A 447 -18.94 -19.16 -6.44
C ASN A 447 -17.93 -20.24 -6.82
N PHE A 448 -17.10 -20.65 -5.87
CA PHE A 448 -16.14 -21.76 -6.01
C PHE A 448 -15.87 -22.36 -4.64
N SER A 449 -15.47 -23.63 -4.57
CA SER A 449 -15.13 -24.28 -3.29
C SER A 449 -13.62 -24.35 -3.10
N ALA A 450 -13.16 -24.09 -1.89
CA ALA A 450 -11.81 -24.36 -1.41
C ALA A 450 -11.82 -25.63 -0.57
N GLY A 451 -10.85 -26.51 -0.77
CA GLY A 451 -10.71 -27.76 -0.03
C GLY A 451 -9.24 -28.09 0.23
N VAL A 452 -8.96 -28.85 1.29
CA VAL A 452 -7.59 -29.24 1.63
C VAL A 452 -7.38 -30.71 1.32
N ASP A 453 -6.36 -31.01 0.53
CA ASP A 453 -5.82 -32.36 0.41
C ASP A 453 -4.78 -32.57 1.50
N ALA A 454 -5.00 -33.52 2.41
CA ALA A 454 -4.11 -33.79 3.54
C ALA A 454 -4.03 -35.28 3.91
N ASN A 455 -2.89 -35.71 4.45
CA ASN A 455 -2.72 -37.05 5.03
C ASN A 455 -2.99 -37.10 6.55
N VAL A 456 -3.26 -35.95 7.17
CA VAL A 456 -3.65 -35.79 8.56
C VAL A 456 -5.03 -35.12 8.64
N SER A 457 -5.84 -35.50 9.63
CA SER A 457 -7.12 -34.83 9.90
C SER A 457 -6.88 -33.65 10.82
N ASP A 458 -7.36 -32.47 10.46
CA ASP A 458 -7.22 -31.25 11.26
C ASP A 458 -8.36 -30.25 10.98
N ALA A 459 -8.48 -29.24 11.84
CA ALA A 459 -9.28 -28.05 11.59
C ALA A 459 -8.41 -26.98 10.93
N TYR A 460 -8.91 -26.42 9.82
CA TYR A 460 -8.21 -25.38 9.07
C TYR A 460 -8.95 -24.06 9.22
N THR A 461 -8.24 -23.02 9.66
CA THR A 461 -8.73 -21.65 9.50
C THR A 461 -8.50 -21.27 8.05
N MET A 462 -9.57 -21.16 7.28
CA MET A 462 -9.53 -20.66 5.91
C MET A 462 -9.87 -19.18 5.90
N THR A 463 -9.03 -18.39 5.24
CA THR A 463 -9.25 -16.94 5.06
C THR A 463 -9.22 -16.60 3.59
N VAL A 464 -10.25 -15.91 3.12
CA VAL A 464 -10.37 -15.42 1.75
C VAL A 464 -10.12 -13.93 1.75
N TYR A 465 -9.24 -13.46 0.86
CA TYR A 465 -8.95 -12.06 0.60
C TYR A 465 -9.40 -11.70 -0.81
N ALA A 466 -10.21 -10.65 -0.93
CA ALA A 466 -10.71 -10.13 -2.20
C ALA A 466 -10.40 -8.63 -2.33
N PRO A 467 -10.33 -8.07 -3.56
CA PRO A 467 -10.01 -6.65 -3.73
C PRO A 467 -10.92 -5.74 -2.90
N THR A 468 -10.41 -4.58 -2.49
CA THR A 468 -11.19 -3.60 -1.71
C THR A 468 -12.53 -3.30 -2.37
N GLY A 469 -13.61 -3.33 -1.58
CA GLY A 469 -14.98 -3.04 -2.03
C GLY A 469 -15.77 -4.27 -2.50
N TRP A 470 -15.12 -5.43 -2.65
CA TRP A 470 -15.82 -6.70 -2.90
C TRP A 470 -16.48 -7.19 -1.61
N ASP A 471 -17.67 -7.76 -1.74
CA ASP A 471 -18.30 -8.55 -0.68
C ASP A 471 -17.85 -10.00 -0.82
N VAL A 472 -17.32 -10.59 0.25
CA VAL A 472 -16.74 -11.93 0.23
C VAL A 472 -17.17 -12.70 1.48
N SER A 473 -17.49 -13.97 1.29
CA SER A 473 -17.82 -14.89 2.37
C SER A 473 -17.26 -16.29 2.08
N ILE A 474 -17.01 -17.04 3.15
CA ILE A 474 -16.66 -18.46 3.12
C ILE A 474 -17.44 -19.17 4.22
N ASP A 475 -17.97 -20.35 3.93
CA ASP A 475 -18.66 -21.17 4.92
C ASP A 475 -17.80 -22.32 5.47
N SER A 476 -18.33 -23.07 6.43
CA SER A 476 -17.63 -24.21 7.05
C SER A 476 -17.43 -25.42 6.13
N ALA A 477 -18.05 -25.43 4.94
CA ALA A 477 -17.82 -26.42 3.90
C ALA A 477 -16.76 -25.97 2.89
N GLY A 478 -16.17 -24.78 3.07
CA GLY A 478 -15.20 -24.20 2.15
C GLY A 478 -15.84 -23.58 0.91
N GLN A 479 -17.16 -23.39 0.87
CA GLN A 479 -17.81 -22.69 -0.23
C GLN A 479 -17.52 -21.19 -0.13
N VAL A 480 -16.85 -20.64 -1.14
CA VAL A 480 -16.55 -19.22 -1.27
C VAL A 480 -17.58 -18.57 -2.17
N THR A 481 -18.10 -17.43 -1.76
CA THR A 481 -18.92 -16.52 -2.57
C THR A 481 -18.28 -15.15 -2.55
N ALA A 482 -18.00 -14.60 -3.73
CA ALA A 482 -17.45 -13.26 -3.89
C ALA A 482 -18.27 -12.46 -4.87
N GLN A 483 -18.69 -11.26 -4.50
CA GLN A 483 -19.45 -10.33 -5.32
C GLN A 483 -18.63 -9.06 -5.56
N SER A 484 -18.40 -8.77 -6.84
CA SER A 484 -17.77 -7.51 -7.25
C SER A 484 -18.72 -6.34 -7.00
N PRO A 485 -18.24 -5.15 -6.62
CA PRO A 485 -19.07 -3.95 -6.65
C PRO A 485 -19.41 -3.58 -8.10
N LEU A 486 -20.46 -2.79 -8.30
CA LEU A 486 -20.89 -2.41 -9.65
C LEU A 486 -19.84 -1.57 -10.39
N ASP A 487 -19.04 -0.78 -9.65
CA ASP A 487 -17.96 0.06 -10.18
C ASP A 487 -16.61 -0.66 -10.30
N ALA A 488 -16.58 -1.99 -10.12
CA ALA A 488 -15.37 -2.78 -10.32
C ALA A 488 -14.82 -2.58 -11.74
N ALA A 489 -13.53 -2.24 -11.83
CA ALA A 489 -12.85 -2.10 -13.10
C ALA A 489 -12.91 -3.41 -13.90
N ALA A 490 -13.13 -3.33 -15.21
CA ALA A 490 -13.06 -4.50 -16.07
C ALA A 490 -11.65 -5.09 -16.10
N GLY A 491 -11.54 -6.42 -16.12
CA GLY A 491 -10.26 -7.12 -16.15
C GLY A 491 -10.15 -8.25 -15.14
N ALA A 492 -8.93 -8.73 -14.93
CA ALA A 492 -8.62 -9.81 -13.99
C ALA A 492 -8.44 -9.26 -12.57
N HIS A 493 -9.10 -9.90 -11.62
CA HIS A 493 -8.99 -9.64 -10.19
C HIS A 493 -8.64 -10.93 -9.47
N GLU A 494 -7.67 -10.87 -8.57
CA GLU A 494 -7.24 -12.04 -7.80
C GLU A 494 -8.00 -12.11 -6.48
N ILE A 495 -8.52 -13.28 -6.17
CA ILE A 495 -9.02 -13.67 -4.86
C ILE A 495 -8.06 -14.72 -4.31
N VAL A 496 -7.46 -14.43 -3.16
CA VAL A 496 -6.48 -15.33 -2.53
C VAL A 496 -7.15 -16.05 -1.38
N VAL A 497 -7.09 -17.37 -1.36
CA VAL A 497 -7.55 -18.20 -0.25
C VAL A 497 -6.33 -18.74 0.47
N PHE A 498 -6.28 -18.58 1.79
CA PHE A 498 -5.31 -19.22 2.66
C PHE A 498 -5.97 -20.32 3.48
N ALA A 499 -5.24 -21.38 3.78
CA ALA A 499 -5.63 -22.39 4.77
C ALA A 499 -4.49 -22.62 5.75
N GLN A 500 -4.81 -22.50 7.04
CA GLN A 500 -3.87 -22.63 8.15
C GLN A 500 -4.35 -23.76 9.09
N PRO A 501 -3.61 -24.88 9.22
CA PRO A 501 -3.95 -25.98 10.13
C PRO A 501 -3.81 -25.54 11.59
N ALA A 502 -4.73 -26.01 12.45
CA ALA A 502 -4.68 -25.75 13.88
C ALA A 502 -3.48 -26.44 14.57
N GLY A 503 -3.05 -27.60 14.06
CA GLY A 503 -1.88 -28.33 14.55
C GLY A 503 -0.53 -27.68 14.19
N ALA A 504 -0.50 -26.83 13.15
CA ALA A 504 0.71 -26.14 12.71
C ALA A 504 0.43 -24.68 12.33
N PRO A 505 0.18 -23.80 13.32
CA PRO A 505 -0.24 -22.42 13.09
C PRO A 505 0.85 -21.53 12.46
N ASP A 506 2.09 -21.98 12.40
CA ASP A 506 3.19 -21.31 11.71
C ASP A 506 3.21 -21.59 10.19
N LEU A 507 2.37 -22.50 9.72
CA LEU A 507 2.34 -22.93 8.33
C LEU A 507 1.00 -22.53 7.70
N ALA A 508 1.07 -22.03 6.48
CA ALA A 508 -0.11 -21.73 5.67
C ALA A 508 0.15 -22.10 4.22
N VAL A 509 -0.90 -22.55 3.54
CA VAL A 509 -0.92 -22.76 2.09
C VAL A 509 -1.91 -21.79 1.47
N SER A 510 -1.65 -21.36 0.24
CA SER A 510 -2.53 -20.42 -0.46
C SER A 510 -2.85 -20.86 -1.88
N ALA A 511 -4.01 -20.43 -2.38
CA ALA A 511 -4.42 -20.65 -3.75
C ALA A 511 -5.08 -19.38 -4.29
N VAL A 512 -4.92 -19.13 -5.59
CA VAL A 512 -5.43 -17.93 -6.25
C VAL A 512 -6.56 -18.31 -7.20
N HIS A 513 -7.69 -17.62 -7.04
CA HIS A 513 -8.82 -17.64 -7.97
C HIS A 513 -8.87 -16.33 -8.74
N VAL A 514 -8.79 -16.38 -10.07
CA VAL A 514 -8.85 -15.18 -10.92
C VAL A 514 -10.27 -14.95 -11.42
N VAL A 515 -10.87 -13.84 -11.04
CA VAL A 515 -12.18 -13.40 -11.53
C VAL A 515 -12.00 -12.41 -12.67
N THR A 516 -12.51 -12.74 -13.85
CA THR A 516 -12.58 -11.79 -14.97
C THR A 516 -13.89 -11.01 -14.91
N VAL A 517 -13.80 -9.72 -14.56
CA VAL A 517 -14.95 -8.81 -14.50
C VAL A 517 -15.18 -8.22 -15.90
N SER A 518 -16.37 -8.45 -16.46
CA SER A 518 -16.81 -7.78 -17.69
C SER A 518 -17.57 -6.48 -17.38
N PRO A 519 -17.40 -5.42 -18.18
CA PRO A 519 -18.14 -4.18 -17.97
C PRO A 519 -19.65 -4.42 -18.16
N VAL A 520 -20.45 -3.62 -17.46
CA VAL A 520 -21.90 -3.57 -17.59
C VAL A 520 -22.28 -2.18 -18.07
N ASP A 521 -23.18 -2.11 -19.03
CA ASP A 521 -23.80 -0.86 -19.46
C ASP A 521 -25.29 -0.89 -19.10
N GLY A 522 -25.75 0.18 -18.48
CA GLY A 522 -27.11 0.29 -17.97
C GLY A 522 -27.44 1.70 -17.48
N VAL A 523 -28.70 2.08 -17.68
CA VAL A 523 -29.31 3.27 -17.10
C VAL A 523 -30.76 2.95 -16.79
N GLU A 524 -31.23 3.39 -15.64
CA GLU A 524 -32.64 3.29 -15.22
C GLU A 524 -33.18 4.69 -14.92
N LEU A 525 -34.44 4.93 -15.28
CA LEU A 525 -35.12 6.20 -15.08
C LEU A 525 -36.57 5.93 -14.66
N ASP A 526 -37.02 6.63 -13.61
CA ASP A 526 -38.39 6.57 -13.09
C ASP A 526 -38.90 7.99 -12.82
N VAL A 527 -40.15 8.27 -13.21
CA VAL A 527 -40.81 9.56 -13.05
C VAL A 527 -42.07 9.37 -12.24
N PHE A 528 -42.21 10.16 -11.16
CA PHE A 528 -43.40 10.12 -10.33
C PHE A 528 -43.75 11.51 -9.80
N VAL A 529 -45.04 11.73 -9.56
CA VAL A 529 -45.54 12.96 -8.93
C VAL A 529 -44.91 13.13 -7.55
N ASP A 530 -44.40 14.32 -7.27
CA ASP A 530 -43.98 14.72 -5.94
C ASP A 530 -45.18 15.30 -5.18
N PRO A 531 -45.74 14.59 -4.19
CA PRO A 531 -46.93 15.04 -3.49
C PRO A 531 -46.65 16.15 -2.47
N THR A 532 -45.37 16.46 -2.20
CA THR A 532 -44.96 17.38 -1.14
C THR A 532 -44.77 18.81 -1.61
N PHE A 533 -44.50 19.00 -2.91
CA PHE A 533 -44.27 20.32 -3.50
C PHE A 533 -45.42 20.77 -4.40
N THR A 534 -45.76 22.05 -4.30
CA THR A 534 -46.66 22.75 -5.23
C THR A 534 -45.88 23.78 -6.03
N VAL A 535 -46.33 24.05 -7.25
CA VAL A 535 -45.66 25.01 -8.13
C VAL A 535 -46.39 26.36 -8.08
N PRO A 536 -45.74 27.45 -7.63
CA PRO A 536 -46.37 28.76 -7.59
C PRO A 536 -46.52 29.34 -9.02
N TRP A 537 -47.73 29.73 -9.38
CA TRP A 537 -48.13 30.21 -10.70
C TRP A 537 -48.88 31.54 -10.64
N GLY A 538 -48.67 32.37 -11.67
CA GLY A 538 -49.28 33.68 -11.82
C GLY A 538 -48.42 34.84 -11.32
N GLN A 539 -49.01 36.04 -11.30
CA GLN A 539 -48.33 37.25 -10.83
C GLN A 539 -48.17 37.21 -9.30
N VAL A 540 -47.00 37.61 -8.82
CA VAL A 540 -46.78 37.89 -7.39
C VAL A 540 -47.71 39.04 -6.99
N VAL A 541 -48.53 38.83 -5.96
CA VAL A 541 -49.45 39.86 -5.47
C VAL A 541 -48.65 40.90 -4.69
N PRO A 542 -48.57 42.17 -5.15
CA PRO A 542 -47.81 43.20 -4.44
C PRO A 542 -48.37 43.41 -3.02
N GLY A 543 -47.50 43.31 -2.00
CA GLY A 543 -47.89 43.51 -0.60
C GLY A 543 -47.97 42.24 0.25
N VAL A 544 -47.91 41.05 -0.34
CA VAL A 544 -47.75 39.78 0.37
C VAL A 544 -46.25 39.48 0.48
N TYR A 545 -45.57 40.18 1.38
CA TYR A 545 -44.14 40.00 1.59
C TYR A 545 -43.89 38.96 2.70
N ASP A 546 -43.08 37.95 2.36
CA ASP A 546 -42.33 37.12 3.32
C ASP A 546 -43.12 36.05 4.10
N LEU A 547 -43.75 35.12 3.38
CA LEU A 547 -43.97 33.78 3.92
C LEU A 547 -43.12 32.82 3.10
N ALA A 548 -42.13 32.19 3.72
CA ALA A 548 -41.16 31.26 3.12
C ALA A 548 -41.76 30.04 2.37
N VAL A 549 -43.09 29.94 2.27
CA VAL A 549 -43.83 28.81 1.69
C VAL A 549 -44.86 29.26 0.62
N ASN A 550 -45.35 30.51 0.64
CA ASN A 550 -46.31 31.00 -0.35
C ASN A 550 -46.20 32.53 -0.51
N ASP A 551 -45.80 32.98 -1.69
CA ASP A 551 -45.63 34.40 -2.04
C ASP A 551 -46.92 35.06 -2.59
N GLY A 552 -48.07 34.49 -2.25
CA GLY A 552 -49.39 34.94 -2.70
C GLY A 552 -49.75 34.48 -4.11
N ARG A 553 -48.87 33.73 -4.80
CA ARG A 553 -49.19 33.09 -6.08
C ARG A 553 -50.07 31.86 -5.88
N MET A 554 -50.81 31.54 -6.94
CA MET A 554 -51.63 30.34 -7.00
C MET A 554 -50.73 29.10 -6.94
N GLN A 555 -51.08 28.10 -6.13
CA GLN A 555 -50.28 26.88 -6.01
C GLN A 555 -50.87 25.78 -6.91
N LEU A 556 -50.10 25.33 -7.90
CA LEU A 556 -50.47 24.20 -8.76
C LEU A 556 -50.08 22.90 -8.07
N THR A 557 -51.06 22.16 -7.57
CA THR A 557 -50.86 20.81 -7.02
C THR A 557 -50.64 19.80 -8.15
N GLY A 558 -49.82 18.77 -7.88
CA GLY A 558 -49.48 17.73 -8.86
C GLY A 558 -48.66 18.21 -10.05
N ALA A 559 -48.21 19.47 -10.07
CA ALA A 559 -47.34 20.04 -11.10
C ALA A 559 -45.85 19.83 -10.80
N SER A 560 -45.52 19.16 -9.70
CA SER A 560 -44.16 18.81 -9.29
C SER A 560 -43.96 17.31 -9.43
N PHE A 561 -42.83 16.92 -10.00
CA PHE A 561 -42.42 15.54 -10.23
C PHE A 561 -40.98 15.37 -9.76
N ALA A 562 -40.68 14.18 -9.29
CA ALA A 562 -39.31 13.72 -9.06
C ALA A 562 -38.93 12.77 -10.20
N VAL A 563 -37.69 12.90 -10.67
CA VAL A 563 -37.08 12.01 -11.65
C VAL A 563 -35.92 11.31 -10.98
N ASP A 564 -36.07 10.01 -10.74
CA ASP A 564 -35.01 9.17 -10.22
C ASP A 564 -34.20 8.61 -11.39
N LEU A 565 -32.93 9.01 -11.49
CA LEU A 565 -32.00 8.54 -12.51
C LEU A 565 -30.88 7.73 -11.85
N THR A 566 -30.68 6.50 -12.30
CA THR A 566 -29.65 5.59 -11.78
C THR A 566 -28.72 5.16 -12.91
N ASN A 567 -27.42 5.37 -12.72
CA ASN A 567 -26.41 4.80 -13.60
C ASN A 567 -26.13 3.35 -13.18
N THR A 568 -26.75 2.38 -13.85
CA THR A 568 -26.52 0.95 -13.59
C THR A 568 -25.33 0.39 -14.38
N SER A 569 -24.55 1.25 -15.05
CA SER A 569 -23.30 0.89 -15.70
C SER A 569 -22.15 0.72 -14.70
N SER A 570 -21.12 -0.02 -15.11
CA SER A 570 -19.87 -0.21 -14.36
C SER A 570 -18.85 0.90 -14.57
N ILE A 571 -19.19 1.93 -15.33
CA ILE A 571 -18.36 3.11 -15.55
C ILE A 571 -19.12 4.39 -15.23
N SER A 572 -18.40 5.41 -14.79
CA SER A 572 -18.95 6.75 -14.63
C SER A 572 -19.36 7.33 -15.98
N ARG A 573 -20.55 7.93 -16.07
CA ARG A 573 -21.11 8.48 -17.31
C ARG A 573 -21.76 9.83 -17.05
N THR A 574 -21.87 10.62 -18.11
CA THR A 574 -22.68 11.84 -18.12
C THR A 574 -23.92 11.58 -18.98
N TYR A 575 -25.09 11.87 -18.42
CA TYR A 575 -26.38 11.68 -19.10
C TYR A 575 -26.98 13.03 -19.50
N ASP A 576 -27.46 13.11 -20.74
CA ASP A 576 -28.36 14.16 -21.17
C ASP A 576 -29.79 13.74 -20.84
N VAL A 577 -30.39 14.42 -19.86
CA VAL A 577 -31.79 14.24 -19.46
C VAL A 577 -32.63 15.26 -20.19
N THR A 578 -33.61 14.82 -20.97
CA THR A 578 -34.48 15.68 -21.79
C THR A 578 -35.95 15.46 -21.48
N VAL A 579 -36.75 16.52 -21.55
CA VAL A 579 -38.20 16.47 -21.34
C VAL A 579 -38.92 16.88 -22.62
N SER A 580 -39.92 16.09 -23.03
CA SER A 580 -40.74 16.34 -24.23
C SER A 580 -42.23 16.15 -23.94
N GLY A 581 -43.10 16.64 -24.84
CA GLY A 581 -44.57 16.55 -24.71
C GLY A 581 -45.24 17.77 -24.08
N LEU A 582 -44.51 18.57 -23.29
CA LEU A 582 -45.00 19.81 -22.71
C LEU A 582 -44.92 21.00 -23.71
N PRO A 583 -45.80 22.00 -23.59
CA PRO A 583 -45.67 23.25 -24.35
C PRO A 583 -44.35 23.98 -24.07
N ALA A 584 -43.87 24.74 -25.06
CA ALA A 584 -42.58 25.44 -24.97
C ALA A 584 -42.55 26.40 -23.76
N GLY A 585 -41.47 26.29 -22.97
CA GLY A 585 -41.22 27.11 -21.77
C GLY A 585 -41.98 26.68 -20.52
N TRP A 586 -42.74 25.58 -20.55
CA TRP A 586 -43.49 25.11 -19.38
C TRP A 586 -42.67 24.27 -18.41
N SER A 587 -41.52 23.73 -18.82
CA SER A 587 -40.69 22.90 -17.94
C SER A 587 -39.73 23.74 -17.11
N ILE A 588 -39.52 23.32 -15.86
CA ILE A 588 -38.37 23.68 -15.04
C ILE A 588 -37.68 22.36 -14.69
N LEU A 589 -36.52 22.13 -15.28
CA LEU A 589 -35.66 20.98 -14.99
C LEU A 589 -34.38 21.48 -14.33
N GLY A 590 -33.99 20.89 -13.19
CA GLY A 590 -32.75 21.27 -12.51
C GLY A 590 -32.73 22.72 -12.00
N SER A 591 -33.91 23.29 -11.69
CA SER A 591 -34.12 24.66 -11.20
C SER A 591 -33.98 25.80 -12.23
N GLU A 592 -33.82 25.52 -13.54
CA GLU A 592 -33.78 26.56 -14.57
C GLU A 592 -35.13 26.69 -15.32
N PRO A 593 -35.80 27.86 -15.28
CA PRO A 593 -37.06 28.06 -16.00
C PRO A 593 -36.91 27.93 -17.51
N GLY A 594 -37.78 27.11 -18.12
CA GLY A 594 -37.77 26.82 -19.56
C GLY A 594 -36.71 25.80 -20.00
N ALA A 595 -35.88 25.30 -19.09
CA ALA A 595 -34.93 24.24 -19.40
C ALA A 595 -35.67 22.95 -19.74
N THR A 596 -35.33 22.36 -20.89
CA THR A 596 -35.85 21.06 -21.36
C THR A 596 -34.76 20.00 -21.41
N ASN A 597 -33.52 20.38 -21.07
CA ASN A 597 -32.38 19.49 -20.99
C ASN A 597 -31.52 19.79 -19.76
N LEU A 598 -30.86 18.76 -19.22
CA LEU A 598 -29.91 18.85 -18.12
C LEU A 598 -28.83 17.79 -18.31
N SER A 599 -27.57 18.16 -18.10
CA SER A 599 -26.45 17.23 -18.12
C SER A 599 -26.12 16.78 -16.71
N VAL A 600 -26.09 15.47 -16.48
CA VAL A 600 -25.99 14.87 -15.14
C VAL A 600 -24.85 13.86 -15.09
N PRO A 601 -23.72 14.18 -14.43
CA PRO A 601 -22.63 13.22 -14.22
C PRO A 601 -22.99 12.27 -13.09
N LEU A 602 -22.89 10.96 -13.34
CA LEU A 602 -23.14 9.90 -12.38
C LEU A 602 -21.98 8.92 -12.36
N ARG A 603 -21.49 8.60 -11.16
CA ARG A 603 -20.58 7.47 -10.94
C ARG A 603 -21.30 6.16 -11.21
N ALA A 604 -20.54 5.07 -11.41
CA ALA A 604 -21.12 3.74 -11.52
C ALA A 604 -21.94 3.41 -10.26
N GLY A 605 -23.16 2.91 -10.45
CA GLY A 605 -24.13 2.63 -9.38
C GLY A 605 -24.76 3.85 -8.71
N GLN A 606 -24.38 5.07 -9.09
CA GLN A 606 -24.93 6.27 -8.46
C GLN A 606 -26.38 6.50 -8.89
N LYS A 607 -27.23 6.80 -7.91
CA LYS A 607 -28.59 7.31 -8.09
C LYS A 607 -28.64 8.80 -7.75
N VAL A 608 -29.37 9.57 -8.54
CA VAL A 608 -29.72 10.97 -8.25
C VAL A 608 -31.22 11.18 -8.44
N GLN A 609 -31.77 12.13 -7.68
CA GLN A 609 -33.14 12.59 -7.86
C GLN A 609 -33.11 14.02 -8.40
N LEU A 610 -33.85 14.27 -9.49
CA LEU A 610 -33.97 15.57 -10.14
C LEU A 610 -35.39 16.09 -9.94
N GLY A 611 -35.51 17.39 -9.65
CA GLY A 611 -36.82 18.06 -9.65
C GLY A 611 -37.24 18.42 -11.08
N LEU A 612 -38.47 18.06 -11.43
CA LEU A 612 -39.17 18.50 -12.64
C LEU A 612 -40.46 19.22 -12.24
N HIS A 613 -40.59 20.49 -12.61
CA HIS A 613 -41.80 21.25 -12.36
C HIS A 613 -42.43 21.74 -13.65
N ILE A 614 -43.76 21.76 -13.67
CA ILE A 614 -44.56 22.28 -14.79
C ILE A 614 -45.09 23.66 -14.40
N LEU A 615 -44.57 24.70 -15.05
CA LEU A 615 -44.91 26.10 -14.86
C LEU A 615 -45.45 26.70 -16.16
N PRO A 616 -46.78 26.72 -16.38
CA PRO A 616 -47.36 27.35 -17.56
C PRO A 616 -46.99 28.83 -17.69
N THR A 617 -46.52 29.26 -18.87
CA THR A 617 -46.11 30.65 -19.14
C THR A 617 -47.26 31.57 -19.57
N MET A 618 -48.48 31.02 -19.66
CA MET A 618 -49.67 31.73 -20.13
C MET A 618 -50.26 32.63 -19.04
N THR A 619 -51.08 33.61 -19.43
CA THR A 619 -51.82 34.48 -18.49
C THR A 619 -53.11 33.86 -17.97
N THR A 620 -53.61 32.81 -18.63
CA THR A 620 -54.80 32.05 -18.23
C THR A 620 -54.45 30.57 -18.23
N LEU A 621 -54.81 29.85 -17.16
CA LEU A 621 -54.64 28.39 -17.13
C LEU A 621 -55.61 27.73 -18.13
N PRO A 622 -55.22 26.58 -18.72
CA PRO A 622 -56.15 25.75 -19.47
C PRO A 622 -57.35 25.30 -18.63
N ALA A 623 -58.36 24.71 -19.28
CA ALA A 623 -59.52 24.17 -18.57
C ALA A 623 -59.10 23.12 -17.53
N ILE A 624 -59.75 23.11 -16.37
CA ILE A 624 -59.55 22.10 -15.33
C ILE A 624 -59.70 20.70 -15.93
N GLY A 625 -58.80 19.79 -15.56
CA GLY A 625 -58.77 18.41 -16.07
C GLY A 625 -58.16 18.27 -17.47
N THR A 626 -57.68 19.35 -18.09
CA THR A 626 -56.86 19.23 -19.30
C THR A 626 -55.59 18.48 -18.95
N ASN A 627 -55.30 17.39 -19.65
CA ASN A 627 -54.15 16.54 -19.40
C ASN A 627 -52.99 16.87 -20.35
N TYR A 628 -51.78 16.94 -19.80
CA TYR A 628 -50.53 17.20 -20.51
C TYR A 628 -49.58 16.02 -20.29
N PRO A 629 -49.58 15.01 -21.18
CA PRO A 629 -48.60 13.93 -21.12
C PRO A 629 -47.21 14.46 -21.47
N PHE A 630 -46.21 13.91 -20.80
CA PHE A 630 -44.81 14.22 -21.06
C PHE A 630 -43.94 12.98 -20.90
N THR A 631 -42.76 13.03 -21.50
CA THR A 631 -41.79 11.95 -21.47
C THR A 631 -40.44 12.53 -21.09
N VAL A 632 -39.78 11.88 -20.13
CA VAL A 632 -38.40 12.17 -19.74
C VAL A 632 -37.50 11.09 -20.33
N VAL A 633 -36.42 11.49 -20.98
CA VAL A 633 -35.45 10.58 -21.60
C VAL A 633 -34.05 10.94 -21.10
N ALA A 634 -33.34 9.97 -20.53
CA ALA A 634 -31.91 10.05 -20.27
C ALA A 634 -31.14 9.31 -21.36
N THR A 635 -30.10 9.94 -21.91
CA THR A 635 -29.20 9.32 -22.90
C THR A 635 -27.75 9.56 -22.49
N ALA A 636 -26.91 8.53 -22.46
CA ALA A 636 -25.50 8.70 -22.16
C ALA A 636 -24.79 9.48 -23.29
N GLN A 637 -24.01 10.50 -22.92
CA GLN A 637 -23.31 11.36 -23.89
C GLN A 637 -22.23 10.62 -24.69
N ASP A 638 -21.59 9.63 -24.07
CA ASP A 638 -20.50 8.85 -24.66
C ASP A 638 -21.01 7.58 -25.38
N ASN A 639 -22.26 7.17 -25.13
CA ASN A 639 -22.91 6.05 -25.79
C ASN A 639 -24.40 6.35 -26.04
N GLY A 640 -24.72 6.95 -27.18
CA GLY A 640 -26.09 7.33 -27.53
C GLY A 640 -27.09 6.16 -27.65
N ALA A 641 -26.63 4.91 -27.67
CA ALA A 641 -27.51 3.74 -27.61
C ALA A 641 -27.97 3.42 -26.18
N LEU A 642 -27.26 3.92 -25.16
CA LEU A 642 -27.61 3.73 -23.77
C LEU A 642 -28.62 4.81 -23.34
N THR A 643 -29.90 4.45 -23.38
CA THR A 643 -31.02 5.35 -23.07
C THR A 643 -32.04 4.68 -22.15
N ALA A 644 -32.64 5.47 -21.26
CA ALA A 644 -33.83 5.11 -20.50
C ALA A 644 -34.87 6.24 -20.65
N SER A 645 -36.15 5.86 -20.65
CA SER A 645 -37.25 6.81 -20.75
C SER A 645 -38.41 6.38 -19.90
N ASP A 646 -39.11 7.36 -19.33
CA ASP A 646 -40.36 7.16 -18.63
C ASP A 646 -41.32 8.32 -18.92
N SER A 647 -42.61 8.11 -18.69
CA SER A 647 -43.67 9.06 -19.03
C SER A 647 -44.70 9.17 -17.93
N ASP A 648 -45.14 10.40 -17.69
CA ASP A 648 -46.26 10.69 -16.79
C ASP A 648 -47.13 11.78 -17.44
N SER A 649 -48.17 12.23 -16.75
CA SER A 649 -49.05 13.28 -17.24
C SER A 649 -49.52 14.19 -16.12
N TRP A 650 -49.54 15.49 -16.42
CA TRP A 650 -50.08 16.48 -15.51
C TRP A 650 -51.48 16.90 -15.94
N SER A 651 -52.44 16.72 -15.05
CA SER A 651 -53.79 17.23 -15.23
C SER A 651 -53.94 18.56 -14.52
N VAL A 652 -54.42 19.59 -15.23
CA VAL A 652 -54.65 20.92 -14.65
C VAL A 652 -55.59 20.78 -13.44
N PRO A 653 -55.12 21.09 -12.22
CA PRO A 653 -55.90 20.85 -11.02
C PRO A 653 -57.10 21.78 -10.95
N ALA A 654 -58.14 21.35 -10.22
CA ALA A 654 -59.18 22.27 -9.79
C ALA A 654 -58.58 23.19 -8.73
N VAL A 655 -58.14 24.39 -9.11
CA VAL A 655 -57.51 25.31 -8.16
C VAL A 655 -58.59 26.14 -7.48
N PRO A 656 -58.88 25.95 -6.18
CA PRO A 656 -59.68 26.92 -5.46
C PRO A 656 -58.84 28.19 -5.34
N PHE A 657 -59.26 29.30 -5.96
CA PHE A 657 -58.67 30.61 -5.68
C PHE A 657 -58.89 30.92 -4.19
N PRO A 658 -57.86 30.88 -3.31
CA PRO A 658 -58.02 31.36 -1.96
C PRO A 658 -57.81 32.87 -2.04
N PHE A 659 -58.81 33.62 -2.52
CA PHE A 659 -58.87 35.02 -2.12
C PHE A 659 -59.25 35.01 -0.65
N VAL A 660 -58.28 35.25 0.24
CA VAL A 660 -58.60 35.74 1.57
C VAL A 660 -59.24 37.11 1.35
N GLN A 661 -60.58 37.17 1.39
CA GLN A 661 -61.27 38.44 1.54
C GLN A 661 -60.87 38.97 2.91
N VAL A 662 -59.89 39.88 2.94
CA VAL A 662 -59.62 40.69 4.13
C VAL A 662 -60.81 41.65 4.23
N SER A 663 -61.74 41.34 5.12
CA SER A 663 -62.87 42.20 5.48
C SER A 663 -62.42 43.39 6.31
#